data_AF-A0A224Z7B1-F1
#
_entry.id   AF-A0A224Z7B1-F1
#
_cell.length_a   1.000
_cell.length_b   1.000
_cell.length_c   1.000
_cell.angle_alpha   90.00
_cell.angle_beta   90.00
_cell.angle_gamma   90.00
#
_symmetry.space_group_name_H-M   'P 1'
#
loop_
_entity.id
_entity.type
_entity.pdbx_description
1 polymer ?
#
loop_
_entity_poly.entity_id
_entity_poly.type
_entity_poly.pdbx_seq_one_letter_code
_entity_poly.pdbx_strand_id
1 'polypeptide(L)'
;MTLYLVHLLMKRQLSPMMSSYQAARFVLLTLSRSDFTKEDITLCTEPVANQPSLEDFRASYPLVLVDAGGFLNVCASVSTEAYLRVKHEARLAITFLDSCSADSFEVLFVTTLPFERTFDCFLLLNEEDLESAVEAQSLHAELADFSGSKSRPVAKAVCQLLRRGFGNRADLVSTHIPTPSEWKITQEPPVVHESLKIGLLLDAAHCYATVQRGPAADSPDAPAFRQLWGDRSELRRFPDSSILEAVVWPGKSACERRSIVLRIARHLLSRHAGIEACTVVGDFLDPLLCPAGIDFSSSHPYGTGEELGDEVVSVYDELARTLRRLHDLPLTVSSVRGTSPTLRLTEVFPPLKGALSTDFGTCFVQDNVYMVPLPFKAHIPHLISVSTVVVHMEATGKWPDDLEALRRVKAAFHLTLARLLRDNEHLITAAHPEYVDVFKGGFVFRVRIAAHKEIGLARQSVAPNGAIKIRDTELSSKIELETEILPGLTSTLHGLQQQHSTFSAACRLAKRWVASHLLSNHVSEECIELLAAAVYVSPAPYVVPNSARLGFQRFLALLANHDWARQPLIINLADKFTKDQVAELHSTFVNQRSTLPPMFIATPLDGRHPSLWTRHSPTGQILRRLTALARESLRVLEEQVLCPIEADVRQIFRPPLEPYDVIIHLDMKRVPTIHTAVDCTFKTALRPFKGDVLPVVGFDVVSYYVRALEDAYGELALFFYDRYGGDIVAVLWKPNAFVPQPLKVSHIGGYMLKGKDMMVPNVEAILEDFSILGKGLVESVEARSTKWTI
;
A
#
# COMPACT_ATOMS: atom_id res chain seq x y z
N MET A 1 -26.21 -22.78 15.61
CA MET A 1 -25.63 -23.65 14.55
C MET A 1 -26.15 -25.09 14.59
N THR A 2 -26.01 -25.83 15.70
CA THR A 2 -26.49 -27.22 15.80
C THR A 2 -27.98 -27.38 15.47
N LEU A 3 -28.84 -26.47 15.94
CA LEU A 3 -30.27 -26.51 15.62
C LEU A 3 -30.57 -26.26 14.13
N TYR A 4 -29.76 -25.45 13.46
CA TYR A 4 -29.86 -25.25 12.01
C TYR A 4 -29.44 -26.50 11.24
N LEU A 5 -28.39 -27.21 11.69
CA LEU A 5 -28.03 -28.54 11.17
C LEU A 5 -29.19 -29.53 11.31
N VAL A 6 -29.87 -29.56 12.46
CA VAL A 6 -31.06 -30.41 12.69
C VAL A 6 -32.18 -30.03 11.72
N HIS A 7 -32.43 -28.73 11.50
CA HIS A 7 -33.41 -28.27 10.52
C HIS A 7 -33.12 -28.81 9.11
N LEU A 8 -31.86 -28.71 8.66
CA LEU A 8 -31.44 -29.22 7.34
C LEU A 8 -31.57 -30.74 7.24
N LEU A 9 -31.32 -31.49 8.32
CA LEU A 9 -31.57 -32.93 8.40
C LEU A 9 -33.07 -33.26 8.31
N MET A 10 -33.92 -32.54 9.04
CA MET A 10 -35.38 -32.72 8.99
C MET A 10 -35.95 -32.45 7.59
N LYS A 11 -35.40 -31.44 6.89
CA LYS A 11 -35.74 -31.13 5.49
C LYS A 11 -35.12 -32.10 4.48
N ARG A 12 -34.37 -33.12 4.93
CA ARG A 12 -33.63 -34.08 4.09
C ARG A 12 -32.65 -33.43 3.11
N GLN A 13 -32.18 -32.24 3.45
CA GLN A 13 -31.15 -31.51 2.69
C GLN A 13 -29.75 -31.96 3.09
N LEU A 14 -29.58 -32.42 4.34
CA LEU A 14 -28.39 -33.15 4.79
C LEU A 14 -28.71 -34.65 4.95
N SER A 15 -27.70 -35.49 4.77
CA SER A 15 -27.78 -36.94 5.01
C SER A 15 -26.90 -37.34 6.19
N PRO A 16 -27.35 -38.26 7.07
CA PRO A 16 -26.51 -38.84 8.12
C PRO A 16 -25.25 -39.56 7.60
N MET A 17 -25.22 -39.89 6.30
CA MET A 17 -24.09 -40.56 5.65
C MET A 17 -23.01 -39.59 5.15
N MET A 18 -23.24 -38.28 5.24
CA MET A 18 -22.25 -37.28 4.82
C MET A 18 -21.06 -37.25 5.78
N SER A 19 -19.86 -37.06 5.24
CA SER A 19 -18.69 -36.77 6.07
C SER A 19 -18.81 -35.39 6.75
N SER A 20 -18.03 -35.17 7.80
CA SER A 20 -17.97 -33.86 8.49
C SER A 20 -17.64 -32.71 7.53
N TYR A 21 -16.74 -32.94 6.58
CA TYR A 21 -16.40 -31.99 5.52
C TYR A 21 -17.60 -31.68 4.61
N GLN A 22 -18.29 -32.71 4.11
CA GLN A 22 -19.46 -32.55 3.25
C GLN A 22 -20.57 -31.79 3.97
N ALA A 23 -20.85 -32.14 5.23
CA ALA A 23 -21.85 -31.47 6.04
C ALA A 23 -21.48 -30.01 6.33
N ALA A 24 -20.24 -29.72 6.75
CA ALA A 24 -19.78 -28.36 7.02
C ALA A 24 -19.83 -27.48 5.78
N ARG A 25 -19.32 -27.99 4.64
CA ARG A 25 -19.38 -27.30 3.36
C ARG A 25 -20.82 -27.03 2.92
N PHE A 26 -21.72 -28.01 3.09
CA PHE A 26 -23.12 -27.82 2.75
C PHE A 26 -23.79 -26.75 3.62
N VAL A 27 -23.52 -26.73 4.93
CA VAL A 27 -24.03 -25.69 5.84
C VAL A 27 -23.53 -24.30 5.46
N LEU A 28 -22.25 -24.15 5.13
CA LEU A 28 -21.71 -22.88 4.65
C LEU A 28 -22.38 -22.44 3.35
N LEU A 29 -22.60 -23.38 2.43
CA LEU A 29 -23.30 -23.11 1.17
C LEU A 29 -24.75 -22.66 1.40
N THR A 30 -25.50 -23.31 2.29
CA THR A 30 -26.88 -22.91 2.59
C THR A 30 -26.93 -21.56 3.29
N LEU A 31 -26.05 -21.30 4.27
CA LEU A 31 -25.95 -20.01 4.94
C LEU A 31 -25.61 -18.86 3.98
N SER A 32 -24.71 -19.09 3.02
CA SER A 32 -24.34 -18.07 2.04
C SER A 32 -25.50 -17.64 1.13
N ARG A 33 -26.52 -18.51 0.99
CA ARG A 33 -27.69 -18.35 0.10
C ARG A 33 -28.99 -18.03 0.85
N SER A 34 -29.05 -18.27 2.16
CA SER A 34 -30.28 -18.10 2.96
C SER A 34 -30.68 -16.64 3.13
N ASP A 35 -31.96 -16.40 3.44
CA ASP A 35 -32.45 -15.08 3.84
C ASP A 35 -33.33 -15.18 5.10
N PHE A 36 -32.70 -15.35 6.26
CA PHE A 36 -33.40 -15.47 7.55
C PHE A 36 -34.16 -14.19 7.96
N THR A 37 -34.01 -13.10 7.21
CA THR A 37 -34.82 -11.88 7.41
C THR A 37 -36.21 -12.00 6.79
N LYS A 38 -36.43 -13.01 5.94
CA LYS A 38 -37.70 -13.28 5.26
C LYS A 38 -38.20 -14.70 5.52
N GLU A 39 -37.28 -15.65 5.65
CA GLU A 39 -37.56 -17.06 5.84
C GLU A 39 -37.65 -17.38 7.34
N ASP A 40 -38.84 -17.74 7.82
CA ASP A 40 -39.00 -18.23 9.19
C ASP A 40 -38.59 -19.71 9.25
N ILE A 41 -37.75 -20.05 10.22
CA ILE A 41 -37.32 -21.43 10.46
C ILE A 41 -38.03 -21.94 11.70
N THR A 42 -38.60 -23.14 11.62
CA THR A 42 -39.17 -23.84 12.77
C THR A 42 -38.74 -25.30 12.77
N LEU A 43 -38.43 -25.81 13.96
CA LEU A 43 -38.22 -27.23 14.24
C LEU A 43 -39.48 -27.89 14.82
N CYS A 44 -40.48 -27.10 15.20
CA CYS A 44 -41.75 -27.59 15.72
C CYS A 44 -42.57 -28.20 14.57
N THR A 45 -42.87 -29.49 14.68
CA THR A 45 -43.63 -30.26 13.67
C THR A 45 -45.11 -30.37 13.99
N GLU A 46 -45.49 -30.23 15.26
CA GLU A 46 -46.86 -30.39 15.74
C GLU A 46 -47.26 -29.20 16.61
N PRO A 47 -48.40 -28.55 16.33
CA PRO A 47 -48.82 -27.39 17.11
C PRO A 47 -49.17 -27.78 18.55
N VAL A 48 -48.63 -27.04 19.51
CA VAL A 48 -48.89 -27.22 20.95
C VAL A 48 -49.89 -26.15 21.43
N ALA A 49 -50.72 -26.47 22.42
CA ALA A 49 -51.67 -25.50 22.98
C ALA A 49 -50.93 -24.26 23.55
N ASN A 50 -51.47 -23.07 23.28
CA ASN A 50 -50.89 -21.76 23.66
C ASN A 50 -49.53 -21.43 23.02
N GLN A 51 -49.13 -22.14 21.96
CA GLN A 51 -47.92 -21.84 21.22
C GLN A 51 -48.04 -20.48 20.48
N PRO A 52 -47.03 -19.59 20.57
CA PRO A 52 -46.98 -18.40 19.74
C PRO A 52 -46.91 -18.76 18.26
N SER A 53 -47.59 -18.00 17.41
CA SER A 53 -47.51 -18.18 15.97
C SER A 53 -46.16 -17.69 15.43
N LEU A 54 -45.77 -18.15 14.24
CA LEU A 54 -44.59 -17.61 13.55
C LEU A 54 -44.77 -16.12 13.23
N GLU A 55 -46.00 -15.66 13.02
CA GLU A 55 -46.32 -14.25 12.82
C GLU A 55 -46.04 -13.43 14.09
N ASP A 56 -46.38 -13.96 15.27
CA ASP A 56 -46.06 -13.31 16.56
C ASP A 56 -44.56 -13.16 16.75
N PHE A 57 -43.79 -14.21 16.41
CA PHE A 57 -42.33 -14.16 16.44
C PHE A 57 -41.77 -13.14 15.45
N ARG A 58 -42.27 -13.12 14.21
CA ARG A 58 -41.82 -12.18 13.18
C ARG A 58 -42.14 -10.72 13.52
N ALA A 59 -43.27 -10.48 14.17
CA ALA A 59 -43.64 -9.15 14.64
C ALA A 59 -42.66 -8.61 15.70
N SER A 60 -42.02 -9.50 16.47
CA SER A 60 -41.14 -9.14 17.59
C SER A 60 -39.64 -9.23 17.27
N TYR A 61 -39.25 -10.14 16.36
CA TYR A 61 -37.84 -10.46 16.09
C TYR A 61 -37.52 -10.36 14.59
N PRO A 62 -36.34 -9.81 14.23
CA PRO A 62 -35.92 -9.72 12.83
C PRO A 62 -35.47 -11.06 12.25
N LEU A 63 -35.16 -12.04 13.11
CA LEU A 63 -34.69 -13.39 12.73
C LEU A 63 -35.47 -14.41 13.55
N VAL A 64 -36.07 -15.40 12.89
CA VAL A 64 -36.93 -16.40 13.53
C VAL A 64 -36.38 -17.81 13.28
N LEU A 65 -35.90 -18.44 14.35
CA LEU A 65 -35.58 -19.87 14.40
C LEU A 65 -36.21 -20.46 15.66
N VAL A 66 -37.37 -21.09 15.49
CA VAL A 66 -38.15 -21.67 16.60
C VAL A 66 -37.66 -23.08 16.90
N ASP A 67 -37.51 -23.38 18.19
CA ASP A 67 -37.13 -24.68 18.71
C ASP A 67 -38.18 -25.78 18.44
N ALA A 68 -37.87 -27.01 18.83
CA ALA A 68 -38.77 -28.16 18.61
C ALA A 68 -40.06 -28.06 19.46
N GLY A 69 -40.03 -27.39 20.61
CA GLY A 69 -41.20 -27.17 21.46
C GLY A 69 -42.15 -26.10 20.92
N GLY A 70 -41.67 -25.20 20.06
CA GLY A 70 -42.50 -24.16 19.45
C GLY A 70 -42.59 -22.85 20.22
N PHE A 71 -41.92 -22.74 21.38
CA PHE A 71 -42.05 -21.60 22.31
C PHE A 71 -40.82 -20.70 22.36
N LEU A 72 -39.66 -21.18 21.89
CA LEU A 72 -38.40 -20.46 22.00
C LEU A 72 -37.86 -20.07 20.63
N ASN A 73 -37.72 -18.76 20.39
CA ASN A 73 -36.91 -18.26 19.28
C ASN A 73 -35.43 -18.27 19.70
N VAL A 74 -34.67 -19.20 19.12
CA VAL A 74 -33.23 -19.36 19.37
C VAL A 74 -32.42 -18.16 18.86
N CYS A 75 -32.95 -17.44 17.87
CA CYS A 75 -32.33 -16.25 17.31
C CYS A 75 -32.69 -14.95 18.05
N ALA A 76 -33.38 -15.01 19.20
CA ALA A 76 -33.83 -13.81 19.92
C ALA A 76 -32.71 -12.81 20.25
N SER A 77 -31.49 -13.29 20.51
CA SER A 77 -30.31 -12.46 20.82
C SER A 77 -29.40 -12.18 19.61
N VAL A 78 -29.73 -12.72 18.43
CA VAL A 78 -28.91 -12.59 17.22
C VAL A 78 -29.35 -11.34 16.46
N SER A 79 -28.45 -10.38 16.28
CA SER A 79 -28.74 -9.20 15.47
C SER A 79 -28.74 -9.52 13.97
N THR A 80 -29.46 -8.72 13.19
CA THR A 80 -29.43 -8.82 11.72
C THR A 80 -28.00 -8.63 11.19
N GLU A 81 -27.22 -7.75 11.80
CA GLU A 81 -25.84 -7.44 11.44
C GLU A 81 -24.92 -8.64 11.65
N ALA A 82 -25.10 -9.36 12.77
CA ALA A 82 -24.37 -10.60 13.04
C ALA A 82 -24.70 -11.69 12.02
N TYR A 83 -25.99 -11.88 11.70
CA TYR A 83 -26.42 -12.82 10.66
C TYR A 83 -25.86 -12.47 9.28
N LEU A 84 -25.95 -11.20 8.86
CA LEU A 84 -25.42 -10.78 7.57
C LEU A 84 -23.90 -10.95 7.48
N ARG A 85 -23.18 -10.74 8.58
CA ARG A 85 -21.76 -11.08 8.65
C ARG A 85 -21.53 -12.58 8.49
N VAL A 86 -22.26 -13.44 9.21
CA VAL A 86 -22.16 -14.91 9.05
C VAL A 86 -22.45 -15.32 7.60
N LYS A 87 -23.46 -14.74 6.96
CA LYS A 87 -23.78 -14.99 5.54
C LYS A 87 -22.65 -14.55 4.61
N HIS A 88 -22.04 -13.39 4.87
CA HIS A 88 -20.89 -12.88 4.11
C HIS A 88 -19.67 -13.80 4.27
N GLU A 89 -19.28 -14.12 5.51
CA GLU A 89 -18.15 -15.00 5.80
C GLU A 89 -18.37 -16.42 5.25
N ALA A 90 -19.59 -16.95 5.31
CA ALA A 90 -19.91 -18.24 4.71
C ALA A 90 -19.73 -18.25 3.19
N ARG A 91 -20.04 -17.13 2.51
CA ARG A 91 -19.78 -16.97 1.08
C ARG A 91 -18.28 -16.99 0.78
N LEU A 92 -17.49 -16.22 1.53
CA LEU A 92 -16.03 -16.21 1.39
C LEU A 92 -15.43 -17.59 1.65
N ALA A 93 -15.92 -18.27 2.70
CA ALA A 93 -15.44 -19.59 3.05
C ALA A 93 -15.65 -20.61 1.92
N ILE A 94 -16.80 -20.57 1.23
CA ILE A 94 -17.03 -21.40 0.05
C ILE A 94 -16.07 -21.06 -1.08
N THR A 95 -15.84 -19.77 -1.36
CA THR A 95 -14.87 -19.34 -2.37
C THR A 95 -13.46 -19.86 -2.06
N PHE A 96 -13.03 -19.83 -0.80
CA PHE A 96 -11.72 -20.35 -0.39
C PHE A 96 -11.64 -21.88 -0.40
N LEU A 97 -12.75 -22.58 -0.17
CA LEU A 97 -12.79 -24.04 -0.36
C LEU A 97 -12.74 -24.41 -1.85
N ASP A 98 -13.29 -23.57 -2.74
CA ASP A 98 -13.35 -23.82 -4.18
C ASP A 98 -12.03 -23.48 -4.91
N SER A 99 -11.19 -22.62 -4.34
CA SER A 99 -9.86 -22.35 -4.89
C SER A 99 -8.97 -23.60 -4.93
N CYS A 100 -9.26 -24.59 -4.06
CA CYS A 100 -8.43 -25.76 -3.79
C CYS A 100 -6.97 -25.39 -3.50
N SER A 101 -6.72 -24.25 -2.82
CA SER A 101 -5.37 -23.91 -2.37
C SER A 101 -4.96 -24.82 -1.20
N ALA A 102 -3.67 -25.14 -1.11
CA ALA A 102 -3.14 -25.93 0.01
C ALA A 102 -3.42 -25.26 1.38
N ASP A 103 -3.54 -23.92 1.37
CA ASP A 103 -3.69 -23.10 2.57
C ASP A 103 -5.14 -22.83 2.97
N SER A 104 -6.14 -23.34 2.24
CA SER A 104 -7.57 -23.10 2.55
C SER A 104 -7.93 -23.47 3.99
N PHE A 105 -7.29 -24.49 4.56
CA PHE A 105 -7.51 -24.88 5.97
C PHE A 105 -7.00 -23.81 6.94
N GLU A 106 -5.80 -23.28 6.72
CA GLU A 106 -5.18 -22.27 7.59
C GLU A 106 -5.97 -20.96 7.53
N VAL A 107 -6.39 -20.56 6.33
CA VAL A 107 -7.26 -19.41 6.07
C VAL A 107 -8.59 -19.53 6.83
N LEU A 108 -9.22 -20.70 6.85
CA LEU A 108 -10.56 -20.89 7.42
C LEU A 108 -10.58 -21.12 8.93
N PHE A 109 -9.60 -21.84 9.47
CA PHE A 109 -9.70 -22.39 10.83
C PHE A 109 -8.56 -21.95 11.77
N VAL A 110 -7.47 -21.41 11.25
CA VAL A 110 -6.30 -21.00 12.04
C VAL A 110 -6.19 -19.47 12.12
N THR A 111 -6.47 -18.79 11.01
CA THR A 111 -6.22 -17.35 10.90
C THR A 111 -7.28 -16.54 11.66
N THR A 112 -6.84 -15.74 12.63
CA THR A 112 -7.71 -14.80 13.34
C THR A 112 -8.08 -13.59 12.47
N LEU A 113 -9.33 -13.14 12.55
CA LEU A 113 -9.88 -12.00 11.81
C LEU A 113 -10.23 -10.81 12.75
N PRO A 114 -9.28 -9.97 13.16
CA PRO A 114 -9.60 -8.76 13.92
C PRO A 114 -10.49 -7.81 13.17
N PHE A 115 -11.40 -7.18 13.91
CA PHE A 115 -12.43 -6.31 13.36
C PHE A 115 -11.83 -5.12 12.60
N GLU A 116 -10.73 -4.57 13.10
CA GLU A 116 -9.95 -3.44 12.57
C GLU A 116 -9.36 -3.73 11.19
N ARG A 117 -9.15 -5.02 10.89
CA ARG A 117 -8.60 -5.51 9.62
C ARG A 117 -9.67 -6.06 8.68
N THR A 118 -10.93 -6.17 9.11
CA THR A 118 -12.03 -6.62 8.25
C THR A 118 -12.64 -5.46 7.46
N PHE A 119 -12.87 -4.31 8.09
CA PHE A 119 -13.66 -3.21 7.51
C PHE A 119 -12.80 -2.06 6.99
N ASP A 120 -13.27 -1.38 5.95
CA ASP A 120 -12.59 -0.26 5.29
C ASP A 120 -12.72 1.05 6.09
N CYS A 121 -13.87 1.25 6.73
CA CYS A 121 -14.16 2.40 7.56
C CYS A 121 -14.81 2.00 8.89
N PHE A 122 -14.63 2.84 9.91
CA PHE A 122 -15.25 2.65 11.22
C PHE A 122 -16.02 3.89 11.66
N LEU A 123 -17.09 3.66 12.40
CA LEU A 123 -17.79 4.66 13.21
C LEU A 123 -17.59 4.26 14.67
N LEU A 124 -17.10 5.20 15.47
CA LEU A 124 -16.91 5.01 16.90
C LEU A 124 -17.89 5.94 17.61
N LEU A 125 -18.86 5.34 18.29
CA LEU A 125 -19.88 6.05 19.07
C LEU A 125 -19.56 5.88 20.55
N ASN A 126 -19.41 7.01 21.24
CA ASN A 126 -19.23 7.07 22.69
C ASN A 126 -20.58 7.08 23.41
N GLU A 127 -20.56 7.17 24.74
CA GLU A 127 -21.79 7.15 25.55
C GLU A 127 -22.75 8.32 25.24
N GLU A 128 -22.23 9.53 24.99
CA GLU A 128 -23.02 10.72 24.63
C GLU A 128 -23.69 10.57 23.25
N ASP A 129 -22.98 9.97 22.30
CA ASP A 129 -23.52 9.66 20.97
C ASP A 129 -24.67 8.64 21.07
N LEU A 130 -24.53 7.64 21.96
CA LEU A 130 -25.57 6.64 22.21
C LEU A 130 -26.81 7.28 22.84
N GLU A 131 -26.65 8.21 23.78
CA GLU A 131 -27.78 8.96 24.37
C GLU A 131 -28.52 9.79 23.32
N SER A 132 -27.78 10.54 22.51
CA SER A 132 -28.34 11.35 21.42
C SER A 132 -29.15 10.49 20.45
N ALA A 133 -28.62 9.31 20.09
CA ALA A 133 -29.30 8.38 19.21
C ALA A 133 -30.57 7.78 19.83
N VAL A 134 -30.57 7.47 21.13
CA VAL A 134 -31.76 6.98 21.84
C VAL A 134 -32.90 7.98 21.77
N GLU A 135 -32.62 9.27 22.04
CA GLU A 135 -33.62 10.33 21.99
C GLU A 135 -34.12 10.55 20.56
N ALA A 136 -33.21 10.73 19.60
CA ALA A 136 -33.54 11.01 18.21
C ALA A 136 -34.34 9.90 17.53
N GLN A 137 -34.06 8.63 17.88
CA GLN A 137 -34.75 7.45 17.34
C GLN A 137 -35.90 6.96 18.24
N SER A 138 -36.19 7.66 19.35
CA SER A 138 -37.26 7.29 20.30
C SER A 138 -37.17 5.85 20.83
N LEU A 139 -35.96 5.40 21.17
CA LEU A 139 -35.67 3.99 21.50
C LEU A 139 -35.92 3.60 22.98
N HIS A 140 -36.51 4.49 23.80
CA HIS A 140 -36.66 4.26 25.24
C HIS A 140 -37.43 2.98 25.59
N ALA A 141 -38.41 2.59 24.78
CA ALA A 141 -39.16 1.35 25.00
C ALA A 141 -38.27 0.10 24.75
N GLU A 142 -37.44 0.13 23.71
CA GLU A 142 -36.54 -0.98 23.35
C GLU A 142 -35.43 -1.17 24.40
N LEU A 143 -35.06 -0.14 25.16
CA LEU A 143 -34.07 -0.27 26.24
C LEU A 143 -34.49 -1.29 27.29
N ALA A 144 -35.80 -1.41 27.57
CA ALA A 144 -36.32 -2.36 28.55
C ALA A 144 -35.99 -3.82 28.17
N ASP A 145 -36.01 -4.14 26.87
CA ASP A 145 -35.70 -5.47 26.35
C ASP A 145 -34.20 -5.83 26.51
N PHE A 146 -33.35 -4.82 26.69
CA PHE A 146 -31.89 -4.98 26.83
C PHE A 146 -31.36 -4.55 28.20
N SER A 147 -32.19 -4.62 29.24
CA SER A 147 -31.80 -4.28 30.62
C SER A 147 -31.22 -2.86 30.77
N GLY A 148 -31.73 -1.91 29.98
CA GLY A 148 -31.27 -0.53 29.96
C GLY A 148 -30.08 -0.25 29.05
N SER A 149 -29.50 -1.27 28.39
CA SER A 149 -28.34 -1.06 27.53
C SER A 149 -28.71 -0.31 26.25
N LYS A 150 -27.98 0.77 25.96
CA LYS A 150 -28.21 1.66 24.80
C LYS A 150 -27.58 1.08 23.53
N SER A 151 -26.44 0.40 23.66
CA SER A 151 -25.60 -0.07 22.57
C SER A 151 -26.33 -0.96 21.57
N ARG A 152 -27.21 -1.87 22.03
CA ARG A 152 -27.92 -2.82 21.15
C ARG A 152 -29.06 -2.16 20.36
N PRO A 153 -30.01 -1.41 20.98
CA PRO A 153 -31.02 -0.67 20.23
C PRO A 153 -30.42 0.34 19.26
N VAL A 154 -29.42 1.11 19.70
CA VAL A 154 -28.75 2.09 18.85
C VAL A 154 -28.03 1.40 17.69
N ALA A 155 -27.33 0.29 17.94
CA ALA A 155 -26.70 -0.51 16.89
C ALA A 155 -27.69 -0.94 15.81
N LYS A 156 -28.85 -1.45 16.21
CA LYS A 156 -29.92 -1.86 15.29
C LYS A 156 -30.41 -0.67 14.46
N ALA A 157 -30.79 0.44 15.09
CA ALA A 157 -31.31 1.62 14.41
C ALA A 157 -30.28 2.24 13.45
N VAL A 158 -29.05 2.44 13.92
CA VAL A 158 -27.97 3.04 13.12
C VAL A 158 -27.54 2.12 11.97
N CYS A 159 -27.43 0.80 12.16
CA CYS A 159 -27.06 -0.10 11.07
C CYS A 159 -28.15 -0.22 10.00
N GLN A 160 -29.43 -0.13 10.37
CA GLN A 160 -30.53 -0.02 9.41
C GLN A 160 -30.43 1.28 8.60
N LEU A 161 -30.21 2.41 9.27
CA LEU A 161 -30.01 3.71 8.64
C LEU A 161 -28.82 3.69 7.66
N LEU A 162 -27.67 3.17 8.09
CA LEU A 162 -26.46 3.10 7.27
C LEU A 162 -26.66 2.19 6.05
N ARG A 163 -27.25 1.00 6.19
CA ARG A 163 -27.55 0.13 5.04
C ARG A 163 -28.44 0.82 4.01
N ARG A 164 -29.48 1.54 4.47
CA ARG A 164 -30.37 2.29 3.59
C ARG A 164 -29.67 3.46 2.90
N GLY A 165 -28.83 4.20 3.62
CA GLY A 165 -28.12 5.37 3.09
C GLY A 165 -26.95 5.01 2.16
N PHE A 166 -26.15 4.02 2.51
CA PHE A 166 -25.03 3.56 1.68
C PHE A 166 -25.51 2.77 0.46
N GLY A 167 -26.58 1.99 0.58
CA GLY A 167 -27.08 1.14 -0.51
C GLY A 167 -25.94 0.30 -1.10
N ASN A 168 -25.75 0.38 -2.42
CA ASN A 168 -24.71 -0.37 -3.14
C ASN A 168 -23.27 0.07 -2.83
N ARG A 169 -23.04 1.12 -2.02
CA ARG A 169 -21.68 1.57 -1.65
C ARG A 169 -21.03 0.68 -0.59
N ALA A 170 -21.81 -0.11 0.14
CA ALA A 170 -21.32 -0.96 1.21
C ALA A 170 -21.88 -2.38 1.07
N ASP A 171 -21.00 -3.37 1.08
CA ASP A 171 -21.34 -4.80 1.03
C ASP A 171 -21.79 -5.33 2.38
N LEU A 172 -21.22 -4.80 3.46
CA LEU A 172 -21.51 -5.24 4.82
C LEU A 172 -21.43 -4.07 5.80
N VAL A 173 -22.44 -3.96 6.65
CA VAL A 173 -22.42 -3.14 7.87
C VAL A 173 -22.44 -4.10 9.04
N SER A 174 -21.46 -4.00 9.93
CA SER A 174 -21.36 -4.87 11.10
C SER A 174 -21.03 -4.09 12.35
N THR A 175 -21.32 -4.69 13.50
CA THR A 175 -21.13 -4.06 14.80
C THR A 175 -20.15 -4.86 15.63
N HIS A 176 -19.42 -4.15 16.46
CA HIS A 176 -18.61 -4.70 17.52
C HIS A 176 -19.03 -4.01 18.82
N ILE A 177 -19.70 -4.77 19.67
CA ILE A 177 -20.07 -4.34 21.02
C ILE A 177 -19.02 -4.93 21.96
N PRO A 178 -18.32 -4.09 22.75
CA PRO A 178 -17.32 -4.58 23.70
C PRO A 178 -17.89 -5.66 24.62
N THR A 179 -17.10 -6.69 24.89
CA THR A 179 -17.45 -7.69 25.89
C THR A 179 -17.51 -7.05 27.27
N PRO A 180 -18.53 -7.37 28.10
CA PRO A 180 -18.58 -6.93 29.48
C PRO A 180 -17.29 -7.35 30.21
N SER A 181 -16.76 -6.48 31.06
CA SER A 181 -15.62 -6.84 31.90
C SER A 181 -15.99 -7.98 32.84
N GLU A 182 -15.08 -8.92 33.06
CA GLU A 182 -15.24 -9.94 34.10
C GLU A 182 -14.85 -9.34 35.47
N TRP A 183 -15.60 -9.66 36.52
CA TRP A 183 -15.29 -9.25 37.89
C TRP A 183 -15.29 -10.43 38.83
N LYS A 184 -14.57 -10.29 39.95
CA LYS A 184 -14.57 -11.32 41.00
C LYS A 184 -15.95 -11.36 41.66
N ILE A 185 -16.39 -12.55 42.06
CA ILE A 185 -17.67 -12.76 42.79
C ILE A 185 -17.74 -11.90 44.06
N THR A 186 -16.59 -11.54 44.65
CA THR A 186 -16.48 -10.71 45.84
C THR A 186 -16.53 -9.20 45.58
N GLN A 187 -16.64 -8.77 44.32
CA GLN A 187 -16.64 -7.37 43.90
C GLN A 187 -18.01 -7.00 43.32
N GLU A 188 -18.38 -5.73 43.49
CA GLU A 188 -19.53 -5.17 42.79
C GLU A 188 -19.27 -5.16 41.27
N PRO A 189 -20.34 -5.26 40.45
CA PRO A 189 -20.20 -5.19 39.00
C PRO A 189 -19.56 -3.85 38.60
N PRO A 190 -18.58 -3.85 37.68
CA PRO A 190 -17.92 -2.63 37.24
C PRO A 190 -18.91 -1.73 36.52
N VAL A 191 -18.72 -0.41 36.67
CA VAL A 191 -19.45 0.58 35.86
C VAL A 191 -19.07 0.38 34.40
N VAL A 192 -20.06 0.05 33.57
CA VAL A 192 -19.85 -0.18 32.14
C VAL A 192 -20.05 1.14 31.42
N HIS A 193 -18.96 1.69 30.87
CA HIS A 193 -19.07 2.75 29.87
C HIS A 193 -19.46 2.13 28.54
N GLU A 194 -20.65 2.47 28.07
CA GLU A 194 -21.14 1.94 26.81
C GLU A 194 -20.47 2.64 25.64
N SER A 195 -20.07 1.83 24.66
CA SER A 195 -19.56 2.31 23.37
C SER A 195 -19.95 1.35 22.28
N LEU A 196 -20.07 1.87 21.07
CA LEU A 196 -20.45 1.09 19.90
C LEU A 196 -19.49 1.38 18.75
N LYS A 197 -18.91 0.30 18.23
CA LYS A 197 -18.11 0.33 17.01
C LYS A 197 -18.91 -0.26 15.86
N ILE A 198 -18.97 0.46 14.74
CA ILE A 198 -19.62 0.01 13.51
C ILE A 198 -18.57 -0.02 12.40
N GLY A 199 -18.47 -1.15 11.72
CA GLY A 199 -17.58 -1.36 10.57
C GLY A 199 -18.37 -1.32 9.27
N LEU A 200 -17.82 -0.63 8.27
CA LEU A 200 -18.34 -0.58 6.91
C LEU A 200 -17.36 -1.27 5.97
N LEU A 201 -17.83 -2.31 5.30
CA LEU A 201 -17.12 -2.96 4.20
C LEU A 201 -17.66 -2.37 2.90
N LEU A 202 -16.79 -1.71 2.15
CA LEU A 202 -17.17 -0.93 0.98
C LEU A 202 -17.18 -1.77 -0.27
N ASP A 203 -18.08 -1.44 -1.20
CA ASP A 203 -18.09 -1.98 -2.55
C ASP A 203 -17.19 -1.13 -3.46
N ALA A 204 -16.25 -1.78 -4.15
CA ALA A 204 -15.23 -1.11 -4.97
C ALA A 204 -15.83 -0.29 -6.13
N ALA A 205 -16.95 -0.75 -6.72
CA ALA A 205 -17.53 -0.14 -7.90
C ALA A 205 -18.31 1.15 -7.60
N HIS A 206 -18.89 1.25 -6.39
CA HIS A 206 -19.82 2.33 -6.06
C HIS A 206 -19.35 3.25 -4.93
N CYS A 207 -18.45 2.81 -4.04
CA CYS A 207 -18.14 3.51 -2.79
C CYS A 207 -17.76 4.99 -2.97
N TYR A 208 -16.96 5.32 -3.99
CA TYR A 208 -16.46 6.68 -4.25
C TYR A 208 -17.22 7.47 -5.32
N ALA A 209 -18.37 6.97 -5.79
CA ALA A 209 -19.18 7.67 -6.77
C ALA A 209 -19.63 9.05 -6.24
N THR A 210 -19.43 10.12 -7.02
CA THR A 210 -19.82 11.49 -6.62
C THR A 210 -21.33 11.72 -6.70
N VAL A 211 -22.04 10.91 -7.48
CA VAL A 211 -23.50 11.01 -7.62
C VAL A 211 -24.14 9.72 -7.14
N GLN A 212 -25.10 9.84 -6.22
CA GLN A 212 -25.99 8.75 -5.83
C GLN A 212 -27.31 8.92 -6.56
N ARG A 213 -27.62 7.96 -7.44
CA ARG A 213 -28.92 7.90 -8.12
C ARG A 213 -29.98 7.40 -7.15
N GLY A 214 -31.09 8.09 -7.08
CA GLY A 214 -32.31 7.69 -6.40
C GLY A 214 -33.37 7.17 -7.39
N PRO A 215 -34.61 7.01 -6.91
CA PRO A 215 -35.74 6.60 -7.75
C PRO A 215 -36.18 7.73 -8.71
N ALA A 216 -37.02 7.38 -9.69
CA ALA A 216 -37.67 8.36 -10.55
C ALA A 216 -38.54 9.33 -9.73
N ALA A 217 -38.66 10.58 -10.19
CA ALA A 217 -39.34 11.64 -9.44
C ALA A 217 -40.82 11.33 -9.13
N ASP A 218 -41.47 10.54 -9.99
CA ASP A 218 -42.84 10.08 -9.91
C ASP A 218 -43.01 8.74 -9.19
N SER A 219 -41.90 8.08 -8.82
CA SER A 219 -41.93 6.82 -8.08
C SER A 219 -42.49 7.00 -6.67
N PRO A 220 -43.27 6.02 -6.14
CA PRO A 220 -43.72 6.04 -4.74
C PRO A 220 -42.56 6.06 -3.74
N ASP A 221 -41.34 5.68 -4.14
CA ASP A 221 -40.16 5.67 -3.27
C ASP A 221 -39.46 7.04 -3.19
N ALA A 222 -39.79 8.00 -4.06
CA ALA A 222 -39.16 9.32 -4.10
C ALA A 222 -39.33 10.14 -2.80
N PRO A 223 -40.51 10.17 -2.15
CA PRO A 223 -40.66 10.82 -0.85
C PRO A 223 -39.75 10.24 0.23
N ALA A 224 -39.59 8.91 0.26
CA ALA A 224 -38.72 8.23 1.22
C ALA A 224 -37.24 8.57 0.96
N PHE A 225 -36.83 8.71 -0.30
CA PHE A 225 -35.48 9.18 -0.67
C PHE A 225 -35.25 10.62 -0.22
N ARG A 226 -36.19 11.54 -0.51
CA ARG A 226 -36.14 12.94 -0.06
C ARG A 226 -36.10 13.07 1.46
N GLN A 227 -36.85 12.25 2.18
CA GLN A 227 -36.83 12.26 3.65
C GLN A 227 -35.47 11.83 4.21
N LEU A 228 -34.88 10.78 3.62
CA LEU A 228 -33.58 10.25 4.02
C LEU A 228 -32.46 11.29 3.85
N TRP A 229 -32.43 11.97 2.69
CA TRP A 229 -31.34 12.88 2.35
C TRP A 229 -31.59 14.34 2.71
N GLY A 230 -32.86 14.75 2.81
CA GLY A 230 -33.25 16.11 3.15
C GLY A 230 -32.88 17.10 2.05
N ASP A 231 -32.25 18.18 2.48
CA ASP A 231 -31.72 19.28 1.67
C ASP A 231 -30.66 18.84 0.65
N ARG A 232 -30.06 17.65 0.83
CA ARG A 232 -29.12 17.06 -0.13
C ARG A 232 -29.78 16.40 -1.34
N SER A 233 -31.09 16.12 -1.29
CA SER A 233 -31.83 15.53 -2.43
C SER A 233 -32.14 16.61 -3.47
N GLU A 234 -31.75 16.37 -4.71
CA GLU A 234 -32.08 17.23 -5.86
C GLU A 234 -32.64 16.41 -7.03
N LEU A 235 -33.54 17.00 -7.81
CA LEU A 235 -33.94 16.42 -9.10
C LEU A 235 -32.86 16.68 -10.13
N ARG A 236 -32.34 15.59 -10.71
CA ARG A 236 -31.26 15.66 -11.69
C ARG A 236 -31.63 14.95 -12.97
N ARG A 237 -31.43 15.64 -14.10
CA ARG A 237 -31.51 15.04 -15.44
C ARG A 237 -30.18 14.36 -15.78
N PHE A 238 -30.23 13.09 -16.15
CA PHE A 238 -29.06 12.30 -16.54
C PHE A 238 -28.88 12.26 -18.07
N PRO A 239 -27.71 11.83 -18.59
CA PRO A 239 -27.45 11.76 -20.03
C PRO A 239 -28.42 10.85 -20.81
N ASP A 240 -29.00 9.86 -20.14
CA ASP A 240 -30.07 8.98 -20.65
C ASP A 240 -31.46 9.67 -20.69
N SER A 241 -31.51 10.98 -20.43
CA SER A 241 -32.74 11.80 -20.31
C SER A 241 -33.67 11.41 -19.16
N SER A 242 -33.28 10.46 -18.29
CA SER A 242 -34.03 10.16 -17.07
C SER A 242 -33.94 11.34 -16.08
N ILE A 243 -35.04 11.58 -15.36
CA ILE A 243 -35.10 12.56 -14.27
C ILE A 243 -35.31 11.77 -12.99
N LEU A 244 -34.28 11.70 -12.16
CA LEU A 244 -34.29 10.96 -10.91
C LEU A 244 -34.05 11.92 -9.75
N GLU A 245 -34.52 11.55 -8.57
CA GLU A 245 -33.96 12.07 -7.33
C GLU A 245 -32.47 11.68 -7.26
N ALA A 246 -31.60 12.57 -6.79
CA ALA A 246 -30.18 12.30 -6.70
C ALA A 246 -29.54 13.07 -5.53
N VAL A 247 -28.39 12.56 -5.08
CA VAL A 247 -27.53 13.27 -4.13
C VAL A 247 -26.15 13.43 -4.74
N VAL A 248 -25.60 14.63 -4.65
CA VAL A 248 -24.28 14.96 -5.19
C VAL A 248 -23.31 15.26 -4.06
N TRP A 249 -22.23 14.47 -4.02
CA TRP A 249 -21.10 14.65 -3.14
C TRP A 249 -19.93 15.22 -3.94
N PRO A 250 -19.48 16.46 -3.65
CA PRO A 250 -18.34 17.03 -4.34
C PRO A 250 -17.07 16.26 -3.95
N GLY A 251 -16.27 15.90 -4.95
CA GLY A 251 -14.94 15.34 -4.79
C GLY A 251 -14.14 15.54 -6.07
N LYS A 252 -13.25 16.54 -6.05
CA LYS A 252 -12.41 16.91 -7.20
C LYS A 252 -11.16 16.04 -7.29
N SER A 253 -10.63 15.60 -6.16
CA SER A 253 -9.47 14.71 -6.06
C SER A 253 -9.86 13.31 -5.58
N ALA A 254 -8.96 12.33 -5.73
CA ALA A 254 -9.07 10.98 -5.20
C ALA A 254 -9.21 11.00 -3.68
N CYS A 255 -8.42 11.83 -3.00
CA CYS A 255 -8.51 12.09 -1.57
C CYS A 255 -9.92 12.59 -1.17
N GLU A 256 -10.43 13.63 -1.82
CA GLU A 256 -11.78 14.13 -1.53
C GLU A 256 -12.86 13.09 -1.84
N ARG A 257 -12.70 12.32 -2.92
CA ARG A 257 -13.60 11.21 -3.28
C ARG A 257 -13.62 10.11 -2.21
N ARG A 258 -12.46 9.77 -1.62
CA ARG A 258 -12.40 8.82 -0.49
C ARG A 258 -13.16 9.33 0.74
N SER A 259 -13.09 10.62 1.02
CA SER A 259 -13.81 11.24 2.15
C SER A 259 -15.34 11.20 2.01
N ILE A 260 -15.89 10.95 0.81
CA ILE A 260 -17.34 10.92 0.55
C ILE A 260 -18.04 9.90 1.47
N VAL A 261 -17.46 8.72 1.64
CA VAL A 261 -17.99 7.67 2.53
C VAL A 261 -18.14 8.20 3.95
N LEU A 262 -17.14 8.91 4.45
CA LEU A 262 -17.16 9.46 5.81
C LEU A 262 -18.17 10.60 5.94
N ARG A 263 -18.32 11.43 4.90
CA ARG A 263 -19.30 12.53 4.85
C ARG A 263 -20.73 12.00 4.77
N ILE A 264 -20.98 10.91 4.05
CA ILE A 264 -22.28 10.23 4.02
C ILE A 264 -22.63 9.74 5.42
N ALA A 265 -21.71 9.04 6.09
CA ALA A 265 -21.96 8.54 7.44
C ALA A 265 -22.30 9.69 8.41
N ARG A 266 -21.48 10.76 8.44
CA ARG A 266 -21.74 11.94 9.29
C ARG A 266 -23.09 12.59 8.98
N HIS A 267 -23.44 12.76 7.70
CA HIS A 267 -24.73 13.34 7.31
C HIS A 267 -25.92 12.53 7.79
N LEU A 268 -25.87 11.20 7.61
CA LEU A 268 -26.94 10.31 8.04
C LEU A 268 -27.09 10.32 9.57
N LEU A 269 -25.98 10.23 10.30
CA LEU A 269 -25.97 10.21 11.76
C LEU A 269 -26.45 11.54 12.36
N SER A 270 -25.98 12.68 11.85
CA SER A 270 -26.43 14.00 12.32
C SER A 270 -27.92 14.19 12.07
N ARG A 271 -28.39 13.85 10.86
CA ARG A 271 -29.79 14.09 10.46
C ARG A 271 -30.79 13.19 11.20
N HIS A 272 -30.46 11.93 11.40
CA HIS A 272 -31.42 10.94 11.89
C HIS A 272 -31.13 10.46 13.31
N ALA A 273 -29.87 10.47 13.76
CA ALA A 273 -29.48 9.98 15.09
C ALA A 273 -29.07 11.10 16.06
N GLY A 274 -29.12 12.38 15.67
CA GLY A 274 -28.73 13.50 16.54
C GLY A 274 -27.24 13.55 16.85
N ILE A 275 -26.40 12.77 16.14
CA ILE A 275 -24.96 12.69 16.40
C ILE A 275 -24.21 13.65 15.47
N GLU A 276 -23.73 14.76 16.00
CA GLU A 276 -23.03 15.79 15.21
C GLU A 276 -21.51 15.55 15.10
N ALA A 277 -20.87 15.05 16.14
CA ALA A 277 -19.41 14.96 16.26
C ALA A 277 -18.86 13.52 16.16
N CYS A 278 -19.53 12.64 15.42
CA CYS A 278 -19.12 11.23 15.29
C CYS A 278 -17.68 11.08 14.79
N THR A 279 -16.91 10.26 15.50
CA THR A 279 -15.58 9.85 15.08
C THR A 279 -15.67 8.82 13.96
N VAL A 280 -15.31 9.25 12.75
CA VAL A 280 -15.27 8.39 11.57
C VAL A 280 -13.84 8.15 11.14
N VAL A 281 -13.46 6.88 11.05
CA VAL A 281 -12.09 6.44 10.74
C VAL A 281 -12.04 5.87 9.33
N GLY A 282 -11.21 6.44 8.45
CA GLY A 282 -11.01 5.91 7.10
C GLY A 282 -9.86 6.53 6.31
N ASP A 283 -9.60 7.82 6.50
CA ASP A 283 -8.67 8.64 5.70
C ASP A 283 -7.54 9.31 6.53
N PHE A 284 -7.41 9.00 7.81
CA PHE A 284 -6.45 9.67 8.70
C PHE A 284 -4.97 9.49 8.32
N LEU A 285 -4.66 8.52 7.45
CA LEU A 285 -3.31 8.31 6.90
C LEU A 285 -3.07 9.09 5.60
N ASP A 286 -4.10 9.61 4.94
CA ASP A 286 -3.96 10.35 3.69
C ASP A 286 -3.04 11.59 3.81
N PRO A 287 -3.01 12.34 4.93
CA PRO A 287 -2.04 13.42 5.13
C PRO A 287 -0.57 12.98 5.02
N LEU A 288 -0.26 11.70 5.30
CA LEU A 288 1.06 11.12 5.11
C LEU A 288 1.37 10.79 3.64
N LEU A 289 0.54 11.19 2.68
CA LEU A 289 0.89 11.23 1.26
C LEU A 289 0.98 12.66 0.74
N CYS A 290 0.68 13.67 1.56
CA CYS A 290 0.88 15.06 1.23
C CYS A 290 2.29 15.52 1.69
N PRO A 291 3.08 16.19 0.84
CA PRO A 291 4.37 16.73 1.25
C PRO A 291 4.14 17.95 2.15
N ALA A 292 4.24 17.74 3.47
CA ALA A 292 3.90 18.72 4.50
C ALA A 292 4.69 20.03 4.41
N GLY A 293 5.88 20.02 3.80
CA GLY A 293 6.72 21.20 3.62
C GLY A 293 6.34 22.10 2.44
N ILE A 294 5.34 21.72 1.63
CA ILE A 294 4.93 22.50 0.45
C ILE A 294 3.56 23.13 0.67
N ASP A 295 3.50 24.46 0.49
CA ASP A 295 2.25 25.19 0.43
C ASP A 295 1.69 25.12 -1.00
N PHE A 296 0.58 24.38 -1.16
CA PHE A 296 -0.16 24.31 -2.41
C PHE A 296 -1.26 25.37 -2.46
N SER A 297 -1.49 25.94 -3.64
CA SER A 297 -2.58 26.89 -3.85
C SER A 297 -3.94 26.21 -3.67
N SER A 298 -4.91 26.92 -3.09
CA SER A 298 -6.31 26.44 -2.97
C SER A 298 -6.96 26.16 -4.33
N SER A 299 -6.48 26.79 -5.40
CA SER A 299 -6.93 26.51 -6.77
C SER A 299 -6.41 25.18 -7.34
N HIS A 300 -5.31 24.65 -6.80
CA HIS A 300 -4.65 23.42 -7.26
C HIS A 300 -4.21 22.59 -6.03
N PRO A 301 -5.16 22.03 -5.26
CA PRO A 301 -4.82 21.21 -4.10
C PRO A 301 -4.10 19.94 -4.54
N TYR A 302 -3.06 19.56 -3.79
CA TYR A 302 -2.29 18.32 -4.05
C TYR A 302 -3.10 17.05 -3.78
N GLY A 303 -4.02 17.09 -2.81
CA GLY A 303 -4.72 15.91 -2.30
C GLY A 303 -3.71 14.91 -1.74
N THR A 304 -3.66 13.72 -2.34
CA THR A 304 -2.68 12.68 -2.03
C THR A 304 -1.74 12.41 -3.21
N GLY A 305 -1.79 13.19 -4.29
CA GLY A 305 -0.85 13.12 -5.42
C GLY A 305 -1.25 12.20 -6.59
N GLU A 306 -2.33 11.42 -6.49
CA GLU A 306 -2.79 10.52 -7.56
C GLU A 306 -3.07 11.27 -8.87
N GLU A 307 -3.67 12.46 -8.81
CA GLU A 307 -3.93 13.28 -9.99
C GLU A 307 -2.64 13.64 -10.76
N LEU A 308 -1.56 13.94 -10.04
CA LEU A 308 -0.26 14.18 -10.66
C LEU A 308 0.33 12.90 -11.25
N GLY A 309 0.12 11.75 -10.59
CA GLY A 309 0.49 10.45 -11.13
C GLY A 309 -0.20 10.18 -12.48
N ASP A 310 -1.52 10.38 -12.55
CA ASP A 310 -2.31 10.23 -13.76
C ASP A 310 -1.86 11.22 -14.85
N GLU A 311 -1.54 12.46 -14.48
CA GLU A 311 -1.00 13.46 -15.40
C GLU A 311 0.35 13.02 -15.99
N VAL A 312 1.27 12.50 -15.18
CA VAL A 312 2.56 11.99 -15.66
C VAL A 312 2.37 10.81 -16.62
N VAL A 313 1.46 9.88 -16.30
CA VAL A 313 1.13 8.74 -17.19
C VAL A 313 0.55 9.25 -18.52
N SER A 314 -0.32 10.25 -18.49
CA SER A 314 -0.88 10.86 -19.70
C SER A 314 0.20 11.49 -20.59
N VAL A 315 1.13 12.24 -19.99
CA VAL A 315 2.27 12.85 -20.71
C VAL A 315 3.24 11.78 -21.23
N TYR A 316 3.44 10.70 -20.48
CA TYR A 316 4.19 9.53 -20.92
C TYR A 316 3.55 8.89 -22.16
N ASP A 317 2.23 8.68 -22.18
CA ASP A 317 1.52 8.10 -23.32
C ASP A 317 1.62 8.98 -24.58
N GLU A 318 1.59 10.30 -24.40
CA GLU A 318 1.89 11.26 -25.46
C GLU A 318 3.33 11.14 -25.96
N LEU A 319 4.32 11.09 -25.07
CA LEU A 319 5.72 10.90 -25.44
C LEU A 319 5.92 9.57 -26.17
N ALA A 320 5.32 8.49 -25.69
CA ALA A 320 5.39 7.17 -26.32
C ALA A 320 4.77 7.18 -27.73
N ARG A 321 3.71 7.97 -27.96
CA ARG A 321 3.14 8.18 -29.30
C ARG A 321 4.09 8.98 -30.20
N THR A 322 4.70 10.04 -29.69
CA THR A 322 5.73 10.82 -30.41
C THR A 322 6.90 9.93 -30.82
N LEU A 323 7.49 9.18 -29.88
CA LEU A 323 8.64 8.31 -30.14
C LEU A 323 8.35 7.25 -31.22
N ARG A 324 7.14 6.68 -31.24
CA ARG A 324 6.72 5.72 -32.28
C ARG A 324 6.51 6.35 -33.67
N ARG A 325 6.30 7.66 -33.75
CA ARG A 325 6.06 8.40 -35.01
C ARG A 325 7.33 9.05 -35.58
N LEU A 326 8.43 9.03 -34.84
CA LEU A 326 9.70 9.57 -35.31
C LEU A 326 10.14 8.82 -36.57
N HIS A 327 10.14 9.53 -37.68
CA HIS A 327 10.80 9.14 -38.91
C HIS A 327 12.29 9.54 -38.82
N ASP A 328 13.12 9.01 -39.71
CA ASP A 328 14.56 9.33 -39.83
C ASP A 328 15.49 8.81 -38.71
N LEU A 329 14.97 7.99 -37.79
CA LEU A 329 15.85 7.13 -36.99
C LEU A 329 16.42 6.00 -37.86
N PRO A 330 17.70 5.59 -37.69
CA PRO A 330 18.30 4.53 -38.50
C PRO A 330 17.60 3.15 -38.37
N LEU A 331 16.83 2.97 -37.30
CA LEU A 331 15.99 1.81 -37.04
C LEU A 331 14.65 2.30 -36.52
N THR A 332 13.58 1.57 -36.84
CA THR A 332 12.24 1.91 -36.35
C THR A 332 12.08 1.55 -34.86
N VAL A 333 11.23 2.29 -34.15
CA VAL A 333 10.89 2.01 -32.75
C VAL A 333 9.84 0.90 -32.70
N SER A 334 10.16 -0.22 -32.05
CA SER A 334 9.28 -1.39 -31.93
C SER A 334 8.38 -1.32 -30.69
N SER A 335 8.92 -0.87 -29.56
CA SER A 335 8.14 -0.67 -28.34
C SER A 335 8.70 0.45 -27.47
N VAL A 336 7.81 1.07 -26.69
CA VAL A 336 8.15 2.08 -25.68
C VAL A 336 7.53 1.61 -24.37
N ARG A 337 8.35 1.37 -23.35
CA ARG A 337 7.91 0.78 -22.08
C ARG A 337 8.46 1.57 -20.89
N GLY A 338 7.60 1.89 -19.92
CA GLY A 338 7.96 2.56 -18.68
C GLY A 338 8.59 1.62 -17.65
N THR A 339 9.49 2.13 -16.81
CA THR A 339 10.15 1.35 -15.75
C THR A 339 10.13 1.99 -14.36
N SER A 340 9.90 3.30 -14.26
CA SER A 340 9.89 4.01 -12.98
C SER A 340 8.59 3.78 -12.18
N PRO A 341 8.65 3.84 -10.83
CA PRO A 341 7.47 3.77 -9.96
C PRO A 341 6.35 4.74 -10.33
N THR A 342 6.69 5.93 -10.82
CA THR A 342 5.72 6.94 -11.28
C THR A 342 4.77 6.40 -12.36
N LEU A 343 5.27 5.56 -13.27
CA LEU A 343 4.49 5.03 -14.40
C LEU A 343 3.58 3.86 -14.01
N ARG A 344 3.80 3.29 -12.81
CA ARG A 344 2.92 2.30 -12.17
C ARG A 344 2.19 2.88 -10.95
N LEU A 345 2.21 4.20 -10.80
CA LEU A 345 1.50 4.96 -9.76
C LEU A 345 1.94 4.60 -8.33
N THR A 346 3.15 4.10 -8.12
CA THR A 346 3.68 3.72 -6.79
C THR A 346 4.79 4.65 -6.28
N GLU A 347 5.10 5.74 -6.99
CA GLU A 347 6.01 6.78 -6.48
C GLU A 347 5.41 7.47 -5.24
N VAL A 348 6.13 7.54 -4.13
CA VAL A 348 5.57 8.06 -2.86
C VAL A 348 5.09 9.50 -3.02
N PHE A 349 5.88 10.34 -3.67
CA PHE A 349 5.48 11.69 -4.08
C PHE A 349 5.69 11.82 -5.58
N PRO A 350 4.62 11.74 -6.39
CA PRO A 350 4.71 11.95 -7.83
C PRO A 350 5.42 13.28 -8.18
N PRO A 351 6.17 13.32 -9.30
CA PRO A 351 6.90 14.51 -9.72
C PRO A 351 6.00 15.75 -9.75
N LEU A 352 6.47 16.86 -9.17
CA LEU A 352 5.73 18.10 -9.15
C LEU A 352 5.80 18.80 -10.50
N LYS A 353 4.69 19.44 -10.91
CA LYS A 353 4.66 20.31 -12.07
C LYS A 353 5.01 21.74 -11.65
N GLY A 354 6.30 22.07 -11.72
CA GLY A 354 6.80 23.39 -11.36
C GLY A 354 8.14 23.31 -10.63
N ALA A 355 8.52 24.42 -10.01
CA ALA A 355 9.73 24.53 -9.21
C ALA A 355 9.38 25.01 -7.80
N LEU A 356 10.06 24.46 -6.80
CA LEU A 356 10.01 24.96 -5.44
C LEU A 356 10.77 26.28 -5.34
N SER A 357 10.41 27.11 -4.37
CA SER A 357 11.06 28.40 -4.17
C SER A 357 12.58 28.27 -3.90
N THR A 358 13.03 27.11 -3.41
CA THR A 358 14.44 26.73 -3.19
C THR A 358 15.21 26.45 -4.48
N ASP A 359 14.53 26.15 -5.58
CA ASP A 359 15.18 25.83 -6.85
C ASP A 359 15.71 27.07 -7.57
N PHE A 360 15.23 28.26 -7.18
CA PHE A 360 15.53 29.48 -7.90
C PHE A 360 16.96 29.98 -7.63
N GLY A 361 17.63 30.31 -8.73
CA GLY A 361 19.00 30.81 -8.81
C GLY A 361 20.06 29.70 -8.93
N THR A 362 19.86 28.85 -9.91
CA THR A 362 20.89 28.04 -10.58
C THR A 362 21.61 28.90 -11.64
N CYS A 363 22.79 28.49 -12.07
CA CYS A 363 23.43 29.04 -13.28
C CYS A 363 23.10 28.17 -14.50
N PHE A 364 23.31 28.72 -15.70
CA PHE A 364 23.17 28.02 -16.96
C PHE A 364 24.54 27.49 -17.41
N VAL A 365 24.59 26.25 -17.90
CA VAL A 365 25.82 25.64 -18.45
C VAL A 365 25.48 24.92 -19.77
N GLN A 366 26.41 24.98 -20.75
CA GLN A 366 26.29 24.43 -22.11
C GLN A 366 25.09 24.97 -22.90
N ASP A 367 25.30 26.05 -23.67
CA ASP A 367 24.30 26.62 -24.61
C ASP A 367 22.88 26.80 -24.05
N ASN A 368 22.76 27.05 -22.73
CA ASN A 368 21.49 27.14 -21.98
C ASN A 368 20.64 25.85 -21.94
N VAL A 369 21.22 24.65 -22.06
CA VAL A 369 20.43 23.40 -22.03
C VAL A 369 20.09 22.95 -20.60
N TYR A 370 21.00 23.13 -19.64
CA TYR A 370 20.81 22.68 -18.26
C TYR A 370 20.95 23.81 -17.23
N MET A 371 20.15 23.69 -16.17
CA MET A 371 20.38 24.37 -14.90
C MET A 371 21.42 23.61 -14.08
N VAL A 372 22.30 24.33 -13.37
CA VAL A 372 23.27 23.77 -12.43
C VAL A 372 23.18 24.51 -11.09
N PRO A 373 23.22 23.79 -9.94
CA PRO A 373 23.26 24.44 -8.64
C PRO A 373 24.42 25.43 -8.54
N LEU A 374 24.19 26.64 -8.03
CA LEU A 374 25.27 27.59 -7.76
C LEU A 374 26.12 27.08 -6.58
N PRO A 375 27.46 27.07 -6.69
CA PRO A 375 28.32 26.74 -5.56
C PRO A 375 28.12 27.79 -4.46
N PHE A 376 28.08 27.34 -3.20
CA PHE A 376 27.96 28.17 -1.97
C PHE A 376 26.58 28.78 -1.65
N LYS A 377 25.50 28.33 -2.29
CA LYS A 377 24.15 28.69 -1.83
C LYS A 377 23.75 27.96 -0.55
N ALA A 378 22.95 28.63 0.28
CA ALA A 378 22.40 28.08 1.51
C ALA A 378 21.40 26.94 1.26
N HIS A 379 20.71 26.93 0.11
CA HIS A 379 19.75 25.90 -0.28
C HIS A 379 20.17 25.25 -1.59
N ILE A 380 19.88 23.96 -1.70
CA ILE A 380 20.03 23.20 -2.94
C ILE A 380 18.69 23.00 -3.64
N PRO A 381 18.67 22.79 -4.98
CA PRO A 381 17.46 22.42 -5.70
C PRO A 381 16.85 21.14 -5.14
N HIS A 382 15.53 21.06 -5.17
CA HIS A 382 14.84 19.85 -4.76
C HIS A 382 15.12 18.69 -5.71
N LEU A 383 14.94 17.47 -5.21
CA LEU A 383 15.09 16.28 -6.04
C LEU A 383 13.95 16.20 -7.06
N ILE A 384 14.28 16.38 -8.33
CA ILE A 384 13.35 16.15 -9.44
C ILE A 384 13.41 14.68 -9.83
N SER A 385 12.30 13.98 -9.58
CA SER A 385 12.11 12.59 -9.94
C SER A 385 12.08 12.39 -11.46
N VAL A 386 12.79 11.38 -11.93
CA VAL A 386 12.95 11.06 -13.36
C VAL A 386 12.15 9.81 -13.71
N SER A 387 11.32 9.91 -14.75
CA SER A 387 10.57 8.76 -15.26
C SER A 387 11.35 8.08 -16.38
N THR A 388 11.89 6.89 -16.12
CA THR A 388 12.70 6.14 -17.08
C THR A 388 11.83 5.35 -18.04
N VAL A 389 12.13 5.50 -19.32
CA VAL A 389 11.43 4.91 -20.46
C VAL A 389 12.42 4.12 -21.30
N VAL A 390 12.13 2.85 -21.54
CA VAL A 390 12.92 1.96 -22.38
C VAL A 390 12.29 1.89 -23.77
N VAL A 391 13.09 2.19 -24.80
CA VAL A 391 12.71 2.15 -26.20
C VAL A 391 13.43 0.98 -26.86
N HIS A 392 12.67 -0.02 -27.28
CA HIS A 392 13.22 -1.09 -28.10
C HIS A 392 13.18 -0.67 -29.57
N MET A 393 14.27 -0.93 -30.26
CA MET A 393 14.36 -0.78 -31.71
C MET A 393 13.88 -2.05 -32.39
N GLU A 394 13.61 -2.00 -33.69
CA GLU A 394 13.33 -3.20 -34.49
C GLU A 394 14.47 -4.22 -34.41
N ALA A 395 14.12 -5.51 -34.48
CA ALA A 395 15.09 -6.58 -34.48
C ALA A 395 15.89 -6.56 -35.78
N THR A 396 17.22 -6.38 -35.67
CA THR A 396 18.12 -6.32 -36.82
C THR A 396 19.43 -7.03 -36.52
N GLY A 397 20.02 -7.67 -37.55
CA GLY A 397 21.38 -8.21 -37.49
C GLY A 397 22.47 -7.14 -37.55
N LYS A 398 22.11 -5.88 -37.79
CA LYS A 398 23.05 -4.76 -37.96
C LYS A 398 23.66 -4.25 -36.65
N TRP A 399 23.15 -4.67 -35.49
CA TRP A 399 23.76 -4.36 -34.20
C TRP A 399 25.16 -5.01 -34.12
N PRO A 400 26.20 -4.28 -33.65
CA PRO A 400 27.54 -4.84 -33.52
C PRO A 400 27.59 -6.12 -32.69
N ASP A 401 28.56 -6.99 -32.99
CA ASP A 401 28.86 -8.22 -32.23
C ASP A 401 29.81 -7.99 -31.05
N ASP A 402 30.22 -6.74 -30.82
CA ASP A 402 31.04 -6.30 -29.69
C ASP A 402 30.20 -5.40 -28.77
N LEU A 403 30.27 -5.63 -27.46
CA LEU A 403 29.46 -4.92 -26.47
C LEU A 403 29.80 -3.42 -26.39
N GLU A 404 31.07 -3.06 -26.47
CA GLU A 404 31.53 -1.67 -26.42
C GLU A 404 31.18 -0.95 -27.73
N ALA A 405 31.34 -1.62 -28.87
CA ALA A 405 30.86 -1.09 -30.14
C ALA A 405 29.34 -0.87 -30.14
N LEU A 406 28.57 -1.81 -29.59
CA LEU A 406 27.12 -1.69 -29.45
C LEU A 406 26.74 -0.48 -28.57
N ARG A 407 27.44 -0.26 -27.45
CA ARG A 407 27.23 0.92 -26.58
C ARG A 407 27.48 2.23 -27.31
N ARG A 408 28.56 2.33 -28.10
CA ARG A 408 28.86 3.52 -28.91
C ARG A 408 27.82 3.76 -29.99
N VAL A 409 27.32 2.70 -30.63
CA VAL A 409 26.21 2.82 -31.58
C VAL A 409 24.95 3.31 -30.86
N LYS A 410 24.59 2.76 -29.70
CA LYS A 410 23.46 3.27 -28.89
C LYS A 410 23.62 4.77 -28.60
N ALA A 411 24.80 5.22 -28.14
CA ALA A 411 25.08 6.63 -27.90
C ALA A 411 24.84 7.51 -29.16
N ALA A 412 25.21 7.03 -30.34
CA ALA A 412 24.93 7.71 -31.60
C ALA A 412 23.41 7.78 -31.91
N PHE A 413 22.65 6.73 -31.59
CA PHE A 413 21.19 6.78 -31.65
C PHE A 413 20.61 7.77 -30.64
N HIS A 414 21.14 7.86 -29.42
CA HIS A 414 20.69 8.85 -28.42
C HIS A 414 20.92 10.29 -28.91
N LEU A 415 22.07 10.58 -29.52
CA LEU A 415 22.31 11.89 -30.15
C LEU A 415 21.31 12.20 -31.26
N THR A 416 21.05 11.23 -32.14
CA THR A 416 20.10 11.37 -33.24
C THR A 416 18.67 11.58 -32.72
N LEU A 417 18.27 10.79 -31.71
CA LEU A 417 16.97 10.89 -31.06
C LEU A 417 16.77 12.27 -30.40
N ALA A 418 17.76 12.73 -29.64
CA ALA A 418 17.70 14.04 -28.99
C ALA A 418 17.57 15.19 -30.00
N ARG A 419 18.27 15.10 -31.14
CA ARG A 419 18.14 16.06 -32.24
C ARG A 419 16.75 16.02 -32.86
N LEU A 420 16.23 14.85 -33.23
CA LEU A 420 14.91 14.72 -33.85
C LEU A 420 13.78 15.24 -32.95
N LEU A 421 13.83 14.95 -31.66
CA LEU A 421 12.85 15.47 -30.69
C LEU A 421 12.93 17.00 -30.53
N ARG A 422 14.12 17.58 -30.69
CA ARG A 422 14.33 19.04 -30.63
C ARG A 422 13.85 19.74 -31.89
N ASP A 423 14.23 19.19 -33.04
CA ASP A 423 14.00 19.81 -34.35
C ASP A 423 12.54 19.64 -34.81
N ASN A 424 11.96 18.46 -34.61
CA ASN A 424 10.62 18.13 -35.12
C ASN A 424 9.50 18.37 -34.09
N GLU A 425 9.77 18.19 -32.80
CA GLU A 425 8.76 18.24 -31.75
C GLU A 425 8.96 19.42 -30.79
N HIS A 426 10.02 20.22 -31.00
CA HIS A 426 10.41 21.38 -30.16
C HIS A 426 10.53 21.06 -28.67
N LEU A 427 10.93 19.82 -28.35
CA LEU A 427 11.17 19.39 -26.97
C LEU A 427 12.58 19.75 -26.53
N ILE A 428 12.73 20.04 -25.25
CA ILE A 428 14.05 20.27 -24.65
C ILE A 428 14.66 18.91 -24.33
N THR A 429 15.84 18.66 -24.91
CA THR A 429 16.51 17.37 -24.82
C THR A 429 17.98 17.48 -24.42
N ALA A 430 18.44 16.41 -23.80
CA ALA A 430 19.75 16.29 -23.18
C ALA A 430 20.31 14.91 -23.50
N ALA A 431 21.24 14.82 -24.46
CA ALA A 431 21.82 13.54 -24.86
C ALA A 431 23.01 13.17 -23.97
N HIS A 432 22.98 11.94 -23.46
CA HIS A 432 24.08 11.29 -22.77
C HIS A 432 24.41 9.95 -23.47
N PRO A 433 25.59 9.36 -23.22
CA PRO A 433 25.96 8.09 -23.86
C PRO A 433 24.99 6.92 -23.60
N GLU A 434 24.32 6.92 -22.45
CA GLU A 434 23.41 5.82 -22.06
C GLU A 434 21.92 6.16 -22.23
N TYR A 435 21.56 7.44 -22.35
CA TYR A 435 20.16 7.90 -22.33
C TYR A 435 19.98 9.30 -22.93
N VAL A 436 18.74 9.68 -23.19
CA VAL A 436 18.32 11.05 -23.49
C VAL A 436 17.34 11.52 -22.42
N ASP A 437 17.65 12.62 -21.72
CA ASP A 437 16.66 13.28 -20.87
C ASP A 437 15.79 14.21 -21.74
N VAL A 438 14.47 14.11 -21.57
CA VAL A 438 13.45 14.81 -22.36
C VAL A 438 12.51 15.54 -21.40
N PHE A 439 12.42 16.86 -21.51
CA PHE A 439 11.45 17.65 -20.76
C PHE A 439 10.16 17.80 -21.55
N LYS A 440 9.05 17.25 -21.02
CA LYS A 440 7.72 17.33 -21.65
C LYS A 440 6.65 17.45 -20.59
N GLY A 441 5.68 18.34 -20.81
CA GLY A 441 4.53 18.51 -19.90
C GLY A 441 4.88 19.02 -18.49
N GLY A 442 6.10 19.52 -18.27
CA GLY A 442 6.60 19.88 -16.94
C GLY A 442 7.34 18.75 -16.22
N PHE A 443 7.53 17.59 -16.87
CA PHE A 443 8.17 16.41 -16.31
C PHE A 443 9.42 16.01 -17.11
N VAL A 444 10.34 15.32 -16.45
CA VAL A 444 11.58 14.81 -17.06
C VAL A 444 11.46 13.30 -17.29
N PHE A 445 11.61 12.90 -18.54
CA PHE A 445 11.67 11.50 -18.96
C PHE A 445 13.07 11.12 -19.39
N ARG A 446 13.59 10.01 -18.88
CA ARG A 446 14.88 9.46 -19.28
C ARG A 446 14.68 8.32 -20.26
N VAL A 447 14.95 8.59 -21.54
CA VAL A 447 14.76 7.64 -22.63
C VAL A 447 16.02 6.83 -22.85
N ARG A 448 15.95 5.51 -22.60
CA ARG A 448 17.02 4.54 -22.81
C ARG A 448 16.70 3.65 -23.99
N ILE A 449 17.66 3.48 -24.89
CA ILE A 449 17.52 2.55 -26.01
C ILE A 449 17.91 1.16 -25.53
N ALA A 450 17.09 0.16 -25.81
CA ALA A 450 17.38 -1.24 -25.57
C ALA A 450 17.56 -1.98 -26.91
N ALA A 451 18.55 -2.86 -26.95
CA ALA A 451 18.81 -3.73 -28.09
C ALA A 451 18.80 -5.19 -27.62
N HIS A 452 17.97 -6.04 -28.23
CA HIS A 452 17.82 -7.45 -27.81
C HIS A 452 19.15 -8.23 -27.78
N LYS A 453 20.11 -7.87 -28.65
CA LYS A 453 21.44 -8.51 -28.73
C LYS A 453 22.32 -8.21 -27.50
N GLU A 454 22.05 -7.12 -26.79
CA GLU A 454 22.88 -6.61 -25.68
C GLU A 454 22.97 -7.59 -24.51
N ILE A 455 21.86 -8.22 -24.11
CA ILE A 455 21.83 -9.25 -23.05
C ILE A 455 22.68 -10.46 -23.46
N GLY A 456 22.56 -10.91 -24.72
CA GLY A 456 23.31 -12.04 -25.25
C GLY A 456 24.83 -11.77 -25.27
N LEU A 457 25.24 -10.57 -25.66
CA LEU A 457 26.65 -10.16 -25.63
C LEU A 457 27.18 -10.02 -24.19
N ALA A 458 26.38 -9.48 -23.27
CA ALA A 458 26.77 -9.36 -21.87
C ALA A 458 26.93 -10.73 -21.16
N ARG A 459 26.33 -11.80 -21.69
CA ARG A 459 26.53 -13.18 -21.23
C ARG A 459 27.86 -13.80 -21.69
N GLN A 460 28.53 -13.19 -22.67
CA GLN A 460 29.82 -13.70 -23.16
C GLN A 460 30.93 -13.33 -22.19
N SER A 461 31.67 -14.33 -21.72
CA SER A 461 32.87 -14.14 -20.89
C SER A 461 34.05 -14.87 -21.50
N VAL A 462 35.20 -14.20 -21.57
CA VAL A 462 36.43 -14.78 -22.14
C VAL A 462 37.17 -15.54 -21.04
N ALA A 463 37.34 -16.84 -21.21
CA ALA A 463 38.15 -17.65 -20.31
C ALA A 463 39.65 -17.35 -20.49
N PRO A 464 40.52 -17.67 -19.50
CA PRO A 464 41.97 -17.39 -19.59
C PRO A 464 42.67 -18.01 -20.80
N ASN A 465 42.08 -19.05 -21.40
CA ASN A 465 42.57 -19.73 -22.60
C ASN A 465 42.00 -19.13 -23.91
N GLY A 466 41.30 -17.99 -23.85
CA GLY A 466 40.69 -17.33 -25.00
C GLY A 466 39.33 -17.90 -25.45
N ALA A 467 38.80 -18.94 -24.81
CA ALA A 467 37.49 -19.50 -25.15
C ALA A 467 36.33 -18.64 -24.63
N ILE A 468 35.31 -18.41 -25.46
CA ILE A 468 34.10 -17.68 -25.05
C ILE A 468 33.17 -18.65 -24.30
N LYS A 469 32.88 -18.34 -23.03
CA LYS A 469 31.87 -19.01 -22.21
C LYS A 469 30.63 -18.13 -22.10
N ILE A 470 29.48 -18.68 -22.47
CA ILE A 470 28.18 -18.02 -22.29
C ILE A 470 27.65 -18.38 -20.91
N ARG A 471 27.54 -17.38 -20.03
CA ARG A 471 26.95 -17.51 -18.69
C ARG A 471 26.33 -16.19 -18.28
N ASP A 472 25.35 -16.22 -17.38
CA ASP A 472 24.83 -14.98 -16.81
C ASP A 472 25.94 -14.27 -16.00
N THR A 473 26.11 -12.98 -16.29
CA THR A 473 26.99 -12.05 -15.58
C THR A 473 26.14 -11.02 -14.83
N GLU A 474 26.71 -10.34 -13.85
CA GLU A 474 26.00 -9.25 -13.16
C GLU A 474 25.49 -8.19 -14.13
N LEU A 475 26.29 -7.89 -15.17
CA LEU A 475 25.90 -6.96 -16.23
C LEU A 475 24.72 -7.48 -17.05
N SER A 476 24.73 -8.76 -17.48
CA SER A 476 23.61 -9.30 -18.26
C SER A 476 22.32 -9.34 -17.45
N SER A 477 22.40 -9.72 -16.17
CA SER A 477 21.24 -9.73 -15.27
C SER A 477 20.70 -8.32 -15.03
N LYS A 478 21.57 -7.31 -14.88
CA LYS A 478 21.16 -5.90 -14.75
C LYS A 478 20.42 -5.41 -15.99
N ILE A 479 20.95 -5.68 -17.18
CA ILE A 479 20.33 -5.25 -18.45
C ILE A 479 18.98 -5.95 -18.65
N GLU A 480 18.89 -7.25 -18.37
CA GLU A 480 17.62 -8.02 -18.45
C GLU A 480 16.57 -7.47 -17.46
N LEU A 481 16.98 -7.19 -16.23
CA LEU A 481 16.13 -6.56 -15.22
C LEU A 481 15.59 -5.21 -15.69
N GLU A 482 16.48 -4.30 -16.14
CA GLU A 482 16.12 -2.94 -16.52
C GLU A 482 15.33 -2.85 -17.82
N THR A 483 15.56 -3.74 -18.79
CA THR A 483 15.00 -3.61 -20.15
C THR A 483 13.85 -4.55 -20.47
N GLU A 484 13.67 -5.63 -19.69
CA GLU A 484 12.61 -6.62 -19.92
C GLU A 484 11.73 -6.86 -18.69
N ILE A 485 12.33 -7.10 -17.50
CA ILE A 485 11.59 -7.52 -16.31
C ILE A 485 10.86 -6.34 -15.62
N LEU A 486 11.56 -5.23 -15.33
CA LEU A 486 10.95 -4.02 -14.73
C LEU A 486 9.82 -3.41 -15.58
N PRO A 487 9.91 -3.36 -16.92
CA PRO A 487 8.78 -3.01 -17.76
C PRO A 487 7.55 -3.92 -17.55
N GLY A 488 7.78 -5.23 -17.41
CA GLY A 488 6.73 -6.21 -17.12
C GLY A 488 6.06 -5.96 -15.77
N LEU A 489 6.85 -5.67 -14.73
CA LEU A 489 6.35 -5.29 -13.41
C LEU A 489 5.52 -4.01 -13.48
N THR A 490 6.03 -3.00 -14.19
CA THR A 490 5.36 -1.69 -14.34
C THR A 490 3.99 -1.83 -14.99
N SER A 491 3.89 -2.54 -16.11
CA SER A 491 2.61 -2.82 -16.78
C SER A 491 1.64 -3.58 -15.87
N THR A 492 2.14 -4.59 -15.15
CA THR A 492 1.32 -5.46 -14.29
C THR A 492 0.76 -4.70 -13.08
N LEU A 493 1.59 -3.92 -12.38
CA LEU A 493 1.17 -3.11 -11.23
C LEU A 493 0.30 -1.91 -11.63
N HIS A 494 0.56 -1.31 -12.80
CA HIS A 494 -0.35 -0.31 -13.36
C HIS A 494 -1.74 -0.92 -13.59
N GLY A 495 -1.81 -2.12 -14.17
CA GLY A 495 -3.07 -2.85 -14.34
C GLY A 495 -3.78 -3.15 -13.02
N LEU A 496 -3.03 -3.50 -11.97
CA LEU A 496 -3.57 -3.72 -10.62
C LEU A 496 -4.21 -2.44 -10.06
N GLN A 497 -3.58 -1.27 -10.26
CA GLN A 497 -4.16 0.01 -9.85
C GLN A 497 -5.47 0.33 -10.60
N GLN A 498 -5.57 -0.02 -11.89
CA GLN A 498 -6.81 0.16 -12.66
C GLN A 498 -7.94 -0.75 -12.15
N GLN A 499 -7.60 -1.94 -11.64
CA GLN A 499 -8.58 -2.86 -11.04
C GLN A 499 -8.96 -2.43 -9.61
N HIS A 500 -8.00 -1.90 -8.85
CA HIS A 500 -8.16 -1.56 -7.45
C HIS A 500 -7.60 -0.17 -7.15
N SER A 501 -8.50 0.83 -7.18
CA SER A 501 -8.13 2.25 -7.10
C SER A 501 -7.37 2.68 -5.84
N THR A 502 -7.39 1.89 -4.77
CA THR A 502 -6.70 2.18 -3.50
C THR A 502 -5.30 1.59 -3.40
N PHE A 503 -4.91 0.71 -4.32
CA PHE A 503 -3.62 0.01 -4.29
C PHE A 503 -2.44 0.99 -4.26
N SER A 504 -2.45 2.00 -5.14
CA SER A 504 -1.41 3.03 -5.24
C SER A 504 -1.20 3.73 -3.90
N ALA A 505 -2.27 4.24 -3.28
CA ALA A 505 -2.18 4.95 -2.01
C ALA A 505 -1.67 4.04 -0.87
N ALA A 506 -2.17 2.80 -0.78
CA ALA A 506 -1.68 1.83 0.21
C ALA A 506 -0.20 1.47 0.01
N CYS A 507 0.22 1.26 -1.24
CA CYS A 507 1.59 0.96 -1.60
C CYS A 507 2.54 2.14 -1.29
N ARG A 508 2.09 3.38 -1.56
CA ARG A 508 2.87 4.59 -1.28
C ARG A 508 3.03 4.80 0.23
N LEU A 509 2.00 4.52 1.04
CA LEU A 509 2.11 4.48 2.50
C LEU A 509 3.12 3.42 2.95
N ALA A 510 3.08 2.22 2.38
CA ALA A 510 4.02 1.15 2.68
C ALA A 510 5.47 1.56 2.38
N LYS A 511 5.73 2.16 1.21
CA LYS A 511 7.06 2.65 0.83
C LYS A 511 7.54 3.79 1.74
N ARG A 512 6.66 4.76 2.05
CA ARG A 512 6.97 5.84 2.98
C ARG A 512 7.32 5.29 4.37
N TRP A 513 6.58 4.29 4.84
CA TRP A 513 6.80 3.66 6.15
C TRP A 513 8.14 2.93 6.25
N VAL A 514 8.50 2.13 5.22
CA VAL A 514 9.79 1.44 5.19
C VAL A 514 10.94 2.46 5.17
N ALA A 515 10.82 3.49 4.32
CA ALA A 515 11.83 4.53 4.20
C ALA A 515 11.98 5.35 5.50
N SER A 516 10.88 5.75 6.14
CA SER A 516 10.90 6.51 7.39
C SER A 516 11.49 5.72 8.57
N HIS A 517 11.48 4.39 8.48
CA HIS A 517 12.23 3.51 9.38
C HIS A 517 13.72 3.34 9.04
N LEU A 518 14.24 4.19 8.14
CA LEU A 518 15.63 4.25 7.68
C LEU A 518 16.09 3.03 6.85
N LEU A 519 15.16 2.33 6.20
CA LEU A 519 15.44 1.09 5.47
C LEU A 519 15.50 1.26 3.94
N SER A 520 15.65 2.50 3.44
CA SER A 520 15.58 2.83 2.01
C SER A 520 16.57 2.06 1.12
N ASN A 521 17.78 1.78 1.63
CA ASN A 521 18.84 1.01 0.96
C ASN A 521 18.83 -0.49 1.29
N HIS A 522 18.00 -0.92 2.25
CA HIS A 522 17.95 -2.31 2.71
C HIS A 522 16.75 -3.09 2.16
N VAL A 523 15.74 -2.41 1.63
CA VAL A 523 14.57 -3.02 0.99
C VAL A 523 14.29 -2.31 -0.32
N SER A 524 14.29 -3.04 -1.44
CA SER A 524 14.02 -2.46 -2.75
C SER A 524 12.57 -1.98 -2.86
N GLU A 525 12.32 -0.96 -3.68
CA GLU A 525 10.97 -0.46 -3.93
C GLU A 525 10.07 -1.55 -4.52
N GLU A 526 10.61 -2.35 -5.44
CA GLU A 526 9.88 -3.46 -6.08
C GLU A 526 9.47 -4.53 -5.07
N CYS A 527 10.32 -4.83 -4.06
CA CYS A 527 9.96 -5.74 -2.99
C CYS A 527 8.76 -5.21 -2.19
N ILE A 528 8.75 -3.92 -1.85
CA ILE A 528 7.65 -3.29 -1.09
C ILE A 528 6.36 -3.28 -1.93
N GLU A 529 6.48 -2.96 -3.22
CA GLU A 529 5.37 -2.94 -4.17
C GLU A 529 4.73 -4.32 -4.34
N LEU A 530 5.54 -5.38 -4.40
CA LEU A 530 5.06 -6.75 -4.46
C LEU A 530 4.36 -7.18 -3.17
N LEU A 531 4.92 -6.86 -2.00
CA LEU A 531 4.27 -7.12 -0.71
C LEU A 531 2.93 -6.39 -0.60
N ALA A 532 2.85 -5.13 -1.05
CA ALA A 532 1.60 -4.39 -1.12
C ALA A 532 0.63 -5.05 -2.12
N ALA A 533 1.11 -5.49 -3.29
CA ALA A 533 0.30 -6.16 -4.30
C ALA A 533 -0.27 -7.50 -3.79
N ALA A 534 0.47 -8.23 -2.95
CA ALA A 534 0.01 -9.48 -2.34
C ALA A 534 -1.30 -9.29 -1.55
N VAL A 535 -1.48 -8.15 -0.87
CA VAL A 535 -2.70 -7.82 -0.12
C VAL A 535 -3.94 -7.70 -1.03
N TYR A 536 -3.74 -7.33 -2.30
CA TYR A 536 -4.82 -7.15 -3.28
C TYR A 536 -5.05 -8.39 -4.14
N VAL A 537 -3.99 -9.08 -4.55
CA VAL A 537 -4.05 -10.28 -5.41
C VAL A 537 -4.41 -11.53 -4.62
N SER A 538 -4.06 -11.58 -3.33
CA SER A 538 -4.34 -12.71 -2.45
C SER A 538 -4.91 -12.22 -1.12
N PRO A 539 -6.14 -11.66 -1.13
CA PRO A 539 -6.71 -10.97 0.04
C PRO A 539 -7.13 -11.91 1.17
N ALA A 540 -7.21 -13.22 0.92
CA ALA A 540 -7.63 -14.22 1.90
C ALA A 540 -6.83 -14.11 3.21
N PRO A 541 -7.47 -14.25 4.38
CA PRO A 541 -8.89 -14.60 4.62
C PRO A 541 -9.90 -13.46 4.43
N TYR A 542 -9.46 -12.28 4.02
CA TYR A 542 -10.32 -11.11 3.82
C TYR A 542 -10.76 -10.95 2.35
N VAL A 543 -11.54 -9.90 2.07
CA VAL A 543 -11.78 -9.37 0.72
C VAL A 543 -10.74 -8.32 0.33
N VAL A 544 -10.66 -7.92 -0.93
CA VAL A 544 -9.75 -6.85 -1.38
C VAL A 544 -10.04 -5.54 -0.63
N PRO A 545 -9.03 -4.82 -0.10
CA PRO A 545 -9.26 -3.59 0.64
C PRO A 545 -9.67 -2.43 -0.27
N ASN A 546 -10.68 -1.68 0.14
CA ASN A 546 -11.22 -0.52 -0.55
C ASN A 546 -10.87 0.80 0.13
N SER A 547 -9.97 0.82 1.11
CA SER A 547 -9.34 2.04 1.65
C SER A 547 -7.81 1.91 1.74
N ALA A 548 -7.11 3.03 1.57
CA ALA A 548 -5.64 3.07 1.63
C ALA A 548 -5.11 2.63 3.00
N ARG A 549 -5.79 3.07 4.08
CA ARG A 549 -5.50 2.66 5.45
C ARG A 549 -5.59 1.14 5.61
N LEU A 550 -6.66 0.51 5.13
CA LEU A 550 -6.82 -0.93 5.29
C LEU A 550 -5.75 -1.72 4.54
N GLY A 551 -5.45 -1.30 3.30
CA GLY A 551 -4.37 -1.90 2.51
C GLY A 551 -3.02 -1.81 3.21
N PHE A 552 -2.68 -0.65 3.75
CA PHE A 552 -1.45 -0.45 4.52
C PHE A 552 -1.42 -1.25 5.83
N GLN A 553 -2.52 -1.28 6.59
CA GLN A 553 -2.61 -2.07 7.83
C GLN A 553 -2.44 -3.57 7.56
N ARG A 554 -3.01 -4.09 6.47
CA ARG A 554 -2.83 -5.49 6.06
C ARG A 554 -1.43 -5.78 5.52
N PHE A 555 -0.77 -4.81 4.89
CA PHE A 555 0.65 -4.91 4.55
C PHE A 555 1.53 -5.09 5.81
N LEU A 556 1.28 -4.31 6.87
CA LEU A 556 1.99 -4.49 8.15
C LEU A 556 1.70 -5.86 8.76
N ALA A 557 0.44 -6.31 8.72
CA ALA A 557 0.06 -7.64 9.21
C ALA A 557 0.73 -8.78 8.42
N LEU A 558 0.84 -8.66 7.09
CA LEU A 558 1.57 -9.63 6.25
C LEU A 558 3.04 -9.71 6.69
N LEU A 559 3.73 -8.58 6.83
CA LEU A 559 5.12 -8.54 7.29
C LEU A 559 5.32 -9.12 8.71
N ALA A 560 4.39 -8.83 9.61
CA ALA A 560 4.46 -9.20 11.02
C ALA A 560 4.14 -10.67 11.29
N ASN A 561 3.22 -11.26 10.50
CA ASN A 561 2.63 -12.56 10.80
C ASN A 561 3.04 -13.67 9.82
N HIS A 562 3.55 -13.35 8.63
CA HIS A 562 4.02 -14.36 7.67
C HIS A 562 5.23 -15.12 8.22
N ASP A 563 5.18 -16.46 8.21
CA ASP A 563 6.32 -17.30 8.61
C ASP A 563 7.33 -17.41 7.46
N TRP A 564 8.18 -16.39 7.35
CA TRP A 564 9.26 -16.31 6.35
C TRP A 564 10.24 -17.49 6.39
N ALA A 565 10.33 -18.21 7.50
CA ALA A 565 11.22 -19.36 7.61
C ALA A 565 10.61 -20.61 6.97
N ARG A 566 9.28 -20.79 7.09
CA ARG A 566 8.59 -22.04 6.75
C ARG A 566 7.67 -21.96 5.54
N GLN A 567 7.27 -20.76 5.11
CA GLN A 567 6.34 -20.58 4.00
C GLN A 567 6.90 -19.61 2.94
N PRO A 568 6.85 -19.98 1.64
CA PRO A 568 7.12 -19.02 0.57
C PRO A 568 5.97 -18.04 0.43
N LEU A 569 6.24 -16.80 0.02
CA LEU A 569 5.20 -15.88 -0.43
C LEU A 569 5.10 -15.96 -1.96
N ILE A 570 4.04 -16.55 -2.49
CA ILE A 570 3.81 -16.70 -3.93
C ILE A 570 2.74 -15.68 -4.36
N ILE A 571 3.12 -14.77 -5.25
CA ILE A 571 2.25 -13.67 -5.70
C ILE A 571 1.87 -13.93 -7.15
N ASN A 572 0.67 -14.45 -7.38
CA ASN A 572 0.18 -14.80 -8.71
C ASN A 572 -0.33 -13.57 -9.48
N LEU A 573 0.60 -12.72 -9.93
CA LEU A 573 0.25 -11.51 -10.66
C LEU A 573 -0.42 -11.84 -12.00
N ALA A 574 -1.60 -11.25 -12.24
CA ALA A 574 -2.41 -11.44 -13.44
C ALA A 574 -2.73 -12.92 -13.76
N ASP A 575 -2.88 -13.75 -12.72
CA ASP A 575 -3.26 -15.17 -12.82
C ASP A 575 -2.38 -16.01 -13.76
N LYS A 576 -1.09 -15.66 -13.87
CA LYS A 576 -0.15 -16.30 -14.80
C LYS A 576 0.42 -17.63 -14.30
N PHE A 577 0.43 -17.88 -12.99
CA PHE A 577 0.85 -19.16 -12.44
C PHE A 577 -0.26 -20.20 -12.56
N THR A 578 0.11 -21.40 -13.02
CA THR A 578 -0.74 -22.59 -12.94
C THR A 578 -0.62 -23.24 -11.55
N LYS A 579 -1.59 -24.11 -11.20
CA LYS A 579 -1.55 -24.86 -9.94
C LYS A 579 -0.29 -25.73 -9.80
N ASP A 580 0.17 -26.32 -10.90
CA ASP A 580 1.38 -27.15 -10.93
C ASP A 580 2.64 -26.32 -10.68
N GLN A 581 2.72 -25.11 -11.25
CA GLN A 581 3.83 -24.18 -11.01
C GLN A 581 3.89 -23.74 -9.54
N VAL A 582 2.73 -23.46 -8.94
CA VAL A 582 2.65 -23.13 -7.50
C VAL A 582 3.15 -24.30 -6.65
N ALA A 583 2.71 -25.53 -6.95
CA ALA A 583 3.17 -26.73 -6.24
C ALA A 583 4.69 -26.96 -6.40
N GLU A 584 5.24 -26.73 -7.59
CA GLU A 584 6.68 -26.80 -7.86
C GLU A 584 7.47 -25.76 -7.05
N LEU A 585 6.97 -24.52 -6.94
CA LEU A 585 7.58 -23.48 -6.11
C LEU A 585 7.60 -23.85 -4.63
N HIS A 586 6.50 -24.41 -4.10
CA HIS A 586 6.48 -24.93 -2.72
C HIS A 586 7.50 -26.07 -2.52
N SER A 587 7.54 -27.03 -3.44
CA SER A 587 8.51 -28.13 -3.39
C SER A 587 9.96 -27.62 -3.42
N THR A 588 10.24 -26.66 -4.31
CA THR A 588 11.55 -26.01 -4.41
C THR A 588 11.91 -25.30 -3.12
N PHE A 589 10.98 -24.54 -2.54
CA PHE A 589 11.19 -23.82 -1.29
C PHE A 589 11.56 -24.77 -0.14
N VAL A 590 10.81 -25.87 0.03
CA VAL A 590 11.07 -26.84 1.10
C VAL A 590 12.39 -27.57 0.88
N ASN A 591 12.66 -28.05 -0.34
CA ASN A 591 13.85 -28.85 -0.63
C ASN A 591 15.15 -28.02 -0.63
N GLN A 592 15.06 -26.72 -0.89
CA GLN A 592 16.23 -25.84 -1.06
C GLN A 592 16.25 -24.67 -0.06
N ARG A 593 15.50 -24.75 1.05
CA ARG A 593 15.31 -23.60 1.96
C ARG A 593 16.60 -22.93 2.39
N SER A 594 17.65 -23.70 2.65
CA SER A 594 18.95 -23.22 3.14
C SER A 594 19.73 -22.40 2.12
N THR A 595 19.43 -22.54 0.82
CA THR A 595 20.09 -21.77 -0.25
C THR A 595 19.26 -20.59 -0.73
N LEU A 596 18.01 -20.49 -0.29
CA LEU A 596 17.06 -19.46 -0.69
C LEU A 596 17.13 -18.24 0.25
N PRO A 597 16.77 -17.04 -0.24
CA PRO A 597 16.80 -15.83 0.58
C PRO A 597 15.90 -15.94 1.83
N PRO A 598 16.21 -15.20 2.91
CA PRO A 598 15.38 -15.18 4.12
C PRO A 598 13.94 -14.75 3.83
N MET A 599 13.77 -13.71 3.02
CA MET A 599 12.49 -13.32 2.44
C MET A 599 12.39 -13.94 1.04
N PHE A 600 11.52 -14.94 0.87
CA PHE A 600 11.32 -15.59 -0.44
C PHE A 600 9.99 -15.13 -1.04
N ILE A 601 10.06 -14.38 -2.15
CA ILE A 601 8.89 -13.86 -2.89
C ILE A 601 8.93 -14.37 -4.32
N ALA A 602 8.03 -15.27 -4.70
CA ALA A 602 7.96 -15.78 -6.06
C ALA A 602 6.88 -15.07 -6.87
N THR A 603 7.23 -14.64 -8.08
CA THR A 603 6.31 -13.98 -9.03
C THR A 603 6.42 -14.57 -10.44
N PRO A 604 5.38 -14.46 -11.29
CA PRO A 604 5.47 -14.87 -12.70
C PRO A 604 6.53 -14.10 -13.51
N LEU A 605 7.09 -13.02 -12.95
CA LEU A 605 8.09 -12.16 -13.58
C LEU A 605 9.54 -12.55 -13.21
N ASP A 606 9.72 -13.51 -12.30
CA ASP A 606 11.04 -13.95 -11.80
C ASP A 606 11.92 -14.59 -12.90
N GLY A 607 11.33 -14.93 -14.04
CA GLY A 607 12.02 -15.54 -15.16
C GLY A 607 12.62 -16.89 -14.76
N ARG A 608 13.96 -16.99 -14.82
CA ARG A 608 14.70 -18.24 -14.52
C ARG A 608 15.14 -18.37 -13.07
N HIS A 609 15.01 -17.30 -12.28
CA HIS A 609 15.53 -17.25 -10.92
C HIS A 609 14.39 -17.00 -9.94
N PRO A 610 13.88 -18.04 -9.25
CA PRO A 610 12.83 -17.84 -8.27
C PRO A 610 13.31 -16.85 -7.21
N SER A 611 12.43 -15.96 -6.76
CA SER A 611 12.75 -14.94 -5.77
C SER A 611 13.74 -13.88 -6.24
N LEU A 612 13.66 -13.51 -7.52
CA LEU A 612 14.50 -12.48 -8.15
C LEU A 612 14.55 -11.18 -7.32
N TRP A 613 13.38 -10.70 -6.88
CA TRP A 613 13.21 -9.40 -6.23
C TRP A 613 13.82 -9.31 -4.82
N THR A 614 14.03 -10.44 -4.16
CA THR A 614 14.53 -10.53 -2.78
C THR A 614 15.80 -11.37 -2.66
N ARG A 615 16.44 -11.68 -3.78
CA ARG A 615 17.65 -12.52 -3.84
C ARG A 615 18.79 -11.97 -3.00
N HIS A 616 18.97 -10.65 -3.02
CA HIS A 616 20.10 -9.97 -2.36
C HIS A 616 19.68 -9.25 -1.07
N SER A 617 18.46 -8.71 -1.02
CA SER A 617 17.95 -7.95 0.11
C SER A 617 16.43 -8.13 0.23
N PRO A 618 15.85 -8.11 1.45
CA PRO A 618 16.49 -7.88 2.74
C PRO A 618 17.34 -9.06 3.22
N THR A 619 18.45 -8.76 3.91
CA THR A 619 19.19 -9.78 4.67
C THR A 619 18.35 -10.30 5.84
N GLY A 620 18.72 -11.43 6.44
CA GLY A 620 17.95 -12.01 7.55
C GLY A 620 17.85 -11.09 8.78
N GLN A 621 18.87 -10.25 9.02
CA GLN A 621 18.85 -9.27 10.11
C GLN A 621 17.88 -8.12 9.81
N ILE A 622 17.92 -7.61 8.57
CA ILE A 622 16.98 -6.58 8.10
C ILE A 622 15.55 -7.10 8.13
N LEU A 623 15.30 -8.33 7.67
CA LEU A 623 13.98 -8.94 7.72
C LEU A 623 13.44 -9.03 9.16
N ARG A 624 14.26 -9.47 10.11
CA ARG A 624 13.86 -9.51 11.54
C ARG A 624 13.51 -8.12 12.06
N ARG A 625 14.31 -7.10 11.72
CA ARG A 625 14.03 -5.71 12.09
C ARG A 625 12.73 -5.22 11.46
N LEU A 626 12.53 -5.46 10.18
CA LEU A 626 11.32 -5.10 9.43
C LEU A 626 10.07 -5.76 10.04
N THR A 627 10.12 -7.05 10.36
CA THR A 627 9.02 -7.78 11.02
C THR A 627 8.74 -7.24 12.43
N ALA A 628 9.78 -6.90 13.21
CA ALA A 628 9.60 -6.33 14.54
C ALA A 628 8.95 -4.94 14.49
N LEU A 629 9.43 -4.07 13.59
CA LEU A 629 8.83 -2.75 13.35
C LEU A 629 7.38 -2.89 12.86
N ALA A 630 7.11 -3.80 11.91
CA ALA A 630 5.76 -4.01 11.41
C ALA A 630 4.79 -4.45 12.51
N ARG A 631 5.23 -5.33 13.42
CA ARG A 631 4.42 -5.80 14.55
C ARG A 631 4.08 -4.67 15.53
N GLU A 632 5.08 -3.88 15.93
CA GLU A 632 4.84 -2.76 16.85
C GLU A 632 4.02 -1.64 16.19
N SER A 633 4.31 -1.31 14.93
CA SER A 633 3.53 -0.32 14.17
C SER A 633 2.09 -0.78 13.98
N LEU A 634 1.84 -2.07 13.74
CA LEU A 634 0.49 -2.61 13.65
C LEU A 634 -0.25 -2.50 14.99
N ARG A 635 0.41 -2.85 16.10
CA ARG A 635 -0.17 -2.74 17.46
C ARG A 635 -0.55 -1.29 17.77
N VAL A 636 0.37 -0.35 17.57
CA VAL A 636 0.13 1.08 17.82
C VAL A 636 -0.96 1.61 16.89
N LEU A 637 -0.95 1.26 15.60
CA LEU A 637 -1.97 1.69 14.64
C LEU A 637 -3.37 1.18 15.05
N GLU A 638 -3.48 -0.07 15.51
CA GLU A 638 -4.76 -0.65 15.96
C GLU A 638 -5.29 0.04 17.23
N GLU A 639 -4.40 0.45 18.15
CA GLU A 639 -4.76 1.29 19.30
C GLU A 639 -5.22 2.69 18.87
N GLN A 640 -4.49 3.32 17.95
CA GLN A 640 -4.81 4.67 17.42
C GLN A 640 -6.13 4.68 16.64
N VAL A 641 -6.48 3.60 15.94
CA VAL A 641 -7.77 3.45 15.25
C VAL A 641 -8.95 3.50 16.23
N LEU A 642 -8.75 3.13 17.50
CA LEU A 642 -9.79 3.18 18.54
C LEU A 642 -9.92 4.57 19.19
N CYS A 643 -8.88 5.40 19.11
CA CYS A 643 -8.88 6.76 19.65
C CYS A 643 -8.16 7.75 18.71
N PRO A 644 -8.71 8.03 17.52
CA PRO A 644 -8.00 8.74 16.46
C PRO A 644 -7.84 10.25 16.75
N ILE A 645 -8.68 10.84 17.61
CA ILE A 645 -8.65 12.30 17.87
C ILE A 645 -7.37 12.71 18.62
N GLU A 646 -6.90 11.86 19.54
CA GLU A 646 -5.69 12.11 20.35
C GLU A 646 -4.44 11.46 19.75
N ALA A 647 -4.59 10.66 18.69
CA ALA A 647 -3.52 9.87 18.11
C ALA A 647 -2.58 10.71 17.23
N ASP A 648 -1.29 10.72 17.57
CA ASP A 648 -0.25 11.13 16.62
C ASP A 648 0.07 9.97 15.67
N VAL A 649 -0.64 9.95 14.54
CA VAL A 649 -0.49 8.91 13.49
C VAL A 649 0.90 8.89 12.86
N ARG A 650 1.69 9.96 13.02
CA ARG A 650 3.09 9.99 12.58
C ARG A 650 3.99 9.12 13.44
N GLN A 651 3.57 8.75 14.66
CA GLN A 651 4.36 7.92 15.58
C GLN A 651 4.85 6.63 14.91
N ILE A 652 3.99 5.94 14.15
CA ILE A 652 4.36 4.69 13.47
C ILE A 652 5.30 4.89 12.26
N PHE A 653 5.56 6.15 11.88
CA PHE A 653 6.52 6.54 10.85
C PHE A 653 7.83 7.08 11.43
N ARG A 654 7.98 7.17 12.76
CA ARG A 654 9.23 7.60 13.40
C ARG A 654 10.13 6.39 13.71
N PRO A 655 11.40 6.39 13.30
CA PRO A 655 12.31 5.28 13.59
C PRO A 655 12.74 5.27 15.06
N PRO A 656 12.79 4.11 15.74
CA PRO A 656 13.52 4.00 16.99
C PRO A 656 15.01 4.14 16.72
N LEU A 657 15.65 5.11 17.38
CA LEU A 657 17.06 5.44 17.16
C LEU A 657 18.00 4.78 18.16
N GLU A 658 17.47 4.29 19.28
CA GLU A 658 18.21 3.64 20.37
C GLU A 658 19.11 2.49 19.91
N PRO A 659 18.76 1.67 18.90
CA PRO A 659 19.60 0.55 18.48
C PRO A 659 20.90 0.96 17.76
N TYR A 660 21.01 2.20 17.27
CA TYR A 660 22.13 2.62 16.42
C TYR A 660 23.32 3.14 17.24
N ASP A 661 24.51 2.84 16.77
CA ASP A 661 25.77 3.16 17.46
C ASP A 661 26.22 4.60 17.21
N VAL A 662 25.95 5.14 16.03
CA VAL A 662 26.29 6.51 15.61
C VAL A 662 25.12 7.10 14.81
N ILE A 663 24.86 8.39 14.99
CA ILE A 663 23.89 9.16 14.21
C ILE A 663 24.65 10.29 13.51
N ILE A 664 24.57 10.34 12.18
CA ILE A 664 25.10 11.43 11.37
C ILE A 664 23.95 12.38 11.07
N HIS A 665 24.01 13.60 11.59
CA HIS A 665 23.02 14.65 11.37
C HIS A 665 23.38 15.44 10.11
N LEU A 666 22.42 15.57 9.20
CA LEU A 666 22.57 16.28 7.92
C LEU A 666 22.01 17.70 8.04
N ASP A 667 22.67 18.67 7.40
CA ASP A 667 22.15 20.02 7.26
C ASP A 667 20.86 19.98 6.42
N MET A 668 19.72 20.17 7.09
CA MET A 668 18.38 20.16 6.48
C MET A 668 18.28 21.05 5.23
N LYS A 669 19.03 22.15 5.15
CA LYS A 669 18.98 23.07 3.99
C LYS A 669 19.64 22.47 2.75
N ARG A 670 20.42 21.41 2.93
CA ARG A 670 21.16 20.67 1.90
C ARG A 670 20.63 19.26 1.68
N VAL A 671 19.47 18.94 2.24
CA VAL A 671 18.72 17.72 1.92
C VAL A 671 17.69 18.06 0.84
N PRO A 672 17.80 17.52 -0.39
CA PRO A 672 16.93 17.91 -1.51
C PRO A 672 15.44 17.57 -1.28
N THR A 673 15.17 16.60 -0.42
CA THR A 673 13.84 16.04 -0.14
C THR A 673 13.27 16.50 1.19
N ILE A 674 13.90 17.45 1.90
CA ILE A 674 13.52 17.85 3.27
C ILE A 674 12.05 18.28 3.40
N HIS A 675 11.47 18.86 2.34
CA HIS A 675 10.08 19.28 2.27
C HIS A 675 9.07 18.11 2.30
N THR A 676 9.54 16.88 2.15
CA THR A 676 8.73 15.64 2.19
C THR A 676 8.80 14.90 3.54
N ALA A 677 9.62 15.38 4.47
CA ALA A 677 9.83 14.74 5.78
C ALA A 677 8.52 14.49 6.53
N VAL A 678 8.45 13.40 7.30
CA VAL A 678 7.30 13.07 8.15
C VAL A 678 7.04 14.18 9.17
N ASP A 679 8.08 14.64 9.85
CA ASP A 679 8.06 15.76 10.79
C ASP A 679 8.71 17.01 10.17
N CYS A 680 8.16 17.45 9.04
CA CYS A 680 8.71 18.58 8.29
C CYS A 680 8.50 19.92 9.03
N THR A 681 9.61 20.59 9.35
CA THR A 681 9.64 21.96 9.88
C THR A 681 9.93 23.01 8.80
N PHE A 682 10.45 22.59 7.65
CA PHE A 682 10.80 23.45 6.53
C PHE A 682 9.58 23.75 5.65
N LYS A 683 9.41 25.01 5.22
CA LYS A 683 8.29 25.44 4.38
C LYS A 683 8.77 26.08 3.09
N THR A 684 8.14 25.72 1.98
CA THR A 684 8.39 26.27 0.65
C THR A 684 7.10 26.34 -0.16
N ALA A 685 7.09 27.15 -1.21
CA ALA A 685 5.94 27.27 -2.12
C ALA A 685 6.30 26.73 -3.50
N LEU A 686 5.35 26.01 -4.09
CA LEU A 686 5.41 25.58 -5.49
C LEU A 686 5.09 26.77 -6.41
N ARG A 687 5.95 27.00 -7.40
CA ARG A 687 5.79 28.04 -8.42
C ARG A 687 5.78 27.42 -9.81
N PRO A 688 5.05 28.01 -10.77
CA PRO A 688 5.15 27.61 -12.17
C PRO A 688 6.59 27.75 -12.68
N PHE A 689 7.10 26.70 -13.32
CA PHE A 689 8.39 26.75 -14.00
C PHE A 689 8.19 27.30 -15.42
N LYS A 690 8.88 28.40 -15.77
CA LYS A 690 8.75 29.11 -17.06
C LYS A 690 10.03 29.07 -17.90
N GLY A 691 10.97 28.19 -17.59
CA GLY A 691 12.24 28.09 -18.32
C GLY A 691 12.15 27.13 -19.50
N ASP A 692 12.74 27.51 -20.63
CA ASP A 692 12.97 26.61 -21.78
C ASP A 692 14.25 25.79 -21.60
N VAL A 693 14.52 25.33 -20.37
CA VAL A 693 15.76 24.65 -19.98
C VAL A 693 15.44 23.44 -19.11
N LEU A 694 16.30 22.41 -19.17
CA LEU A 694 16.17 21.29 -18.26
C LEU A 694 16.52 21.73 -16.84
N PRO A 695 15.70 21.36 -15.84
CA PRO A 695 16.00 21.67 -14.46
C PRO A 695 17.15 20.78 -13.96
N VAL A 696 17.57 20.94 -12.69
CA VAL A 696 18.62 20.10 -12.11
C VAL A 696 18.05 18.70 -11.86
N VAL A 697 18.43 17.75 -12.71
CA VAL A 697 17.90 16.38 -12.70
C VAL A 697 18.75 15.45 -11.83
N GLY A 698 18.12 14.62 -10.99
CA GLY A 698 18.79 13.52 -10.29
C GLY A 698 19.81 13.93 -9.23
N PHE A 699 19.66 15.12 -8.63
CA PHE A 699 20.55 15.66 -7.60
C PHE A 699 20.27 15.06 -6.21
N ASP A 700 20.44 13.75 -6.07
CA ASP A 700 20.23 13.02 -4.81
C ASP A 700 21.54 12.91 -4.00
N VAL A 701 22.00 14.03 -3.46
CA VAL A 701 23.29 14.12 -2.74
C VAL A 701 23.36 13.22 -1.50
N VAL A 702 22.23 12.97 -0.84
CA VAL A 702 22.18 12.10 0.34
C VAL A 702 22.43 10.65 -0.07
N SER A 703 21.78 10.17 -1.13
CA SER A 703 22.04 8.83 -1.68
C SER A 703 23.48 8.65 -2.14
N TYR A 704 24.08 9.65 -2.80
CA TYR A 704 25.50 9.60 -3.16
C TYR A 704 26.42 9.55 -1.93
N TYR A 705 26.11 10.31 -0.89
CA TYR A 705 26.88 10.29 0.37
C TYR A 705 26.79 8.93 1.06
N VAL A 706 25.59 8.36 1.20
CA VAL A 706 25.40 7.03 1.81
C VAL A 706 26.12 5.95 1.02
N ARG A 707 26.05 5.97 -0.32
CA ARG A 707 26.82 5.03 -1.15
C ARG A 707 28.33 5.17 -0.94
N ALA A 708 28.85 6.39 -0.85
CA ALA A 708 30.26 6.61 -0.56
C ALA A 708 30.67 6.05 0.81
N LEU A 709 29.80 6.15 1.82
CA LEU A 709 30.01 5.53 3.13
C LEU A 709 29.97 3.99 3.05
N GLU A 710 29.04 3.42 2.30
CA GLU A 710 28.92 1.96 2.08
C GLU A 710 30.13 1.42 1.32
N ASP A 711 30.59 2.10 0.27
CA ASP A 711 31.77 1.71 -0.51
C ASP A 711 33.05 1.77 0.34
N ALA A 712 33.16 2.75 1.24
CA ALA A 712 34.35 2.93 2.08
C ALA A 712 34.35 2.05 3.35
N TYR A 713 33.20 1.88 4.01
CA TYR A 713 33.11 1.27 5.34
C TYR A 713 32.01 0.20 5.46
N GLY A 714 31.40 -0.23 4.35
CA GLY A 714 30.36 -1.25 4.34
C GLY A 714 30.82 -2.61 4.87
N GLU A 715 32.13 -2.90 4.95
CA GLU A 715 32.65 -4.08 5.65
C GLU A 715 32.58 -3.98 7.17
N LEU A 716 32.60 -2.77 7.72
CA LEU A 716 32.64 -2.49 9.16
C LEU A 716 31.28 -2.10 9.73
N ALA A 717 30.46 -1.39 8.95
CA ALA A 717 29.21 -0.82 9.41
C ALA A 717 28.06 -1.05 8.41
N LEU A 718 26.85 -0.85 8.90
CA LEU A 718 25.63 -0.74 8.11
C LEU A 718 25.11 0.70 8.24
N PHE A 719 24.73 1.30 7.11
CA PHE A 719 24.23 2.68 7.03
C PHE A 719 22.73 2.64 6.71
N PHE A 720 21.95 3.51 7.36
CA PHE A 720 20.48 3.51 7.31
C PHE A 720 20.00 4.94 7.13
N TYR A 721 19.11 5.19 6.16
CA TYR A 721 18.59 6.53 5.91
C TYR A 721 17.17 6.51 5.32
N ASP A 722 16.45 7.62 5.50
CA ASP A 722 15.15 7.89 4.87
C ASP A 722 15.33 8.75 3.63
N ARG A 723 14.99 8.21 2.45
CA ARG A 723 15.08 8.95 1.18
C ARG A 723 14.02 10.05 1.05
N TYR A 724 12.94 10.01 1.83
CA TYR A 724 11.80 10.92 1.76
C TYR A 724 11.86 12.01 2.84
N GLY A 725 12.95 12.76 2.84
CA GLY A 725 13.15 13.91 3.73
C GLY A 725 13.83 13.57 5.06
N GLY A 726 14.48 12.41 5.16
CA GLY A 726 15.36 12.10 6.27
C GLY A 726 16.53 13.08 6.36
N ASP A 727 16.74 13.61 7.54
CA ASP A 727 17.84 14.51 7.91
C ASP A 727 18.94 13.78 8.70
N ILE A 728 18.85 12.46 8.83
CA ILE A 728 19.82 11.63 9.54
C ILE A 728 20.27 10.42 8.72
N VAL A 729 21.53 10.01 8.91
CA VAL A 729 22.03 8.69 8.54
C VAL A 729 22.43 7.96 9.81
N ALA A 730 21.73 6.89 10.13
CA ALA A 730 22.02 6.08 11.29
C ALA A 730 23.01 4.96 10.94
N VAL A 731 23.94 4.68 11.84
CA VAL A 731 25.03 3.73 11.62
C VAL A 731 25.01 2.65 12.70
N LEU A 732 25.19 1.40 12.29
CA LEU A 732 25.31 0.25 13.18
C LEU A 732 26.61 -0.50 12.87
N TRP A 733 27.46 -0.72 13.88
CA TRP A 733 28.67 -1.51 13.69
C TRP A 733 28.33 -2.98 13.52
N LYS A 734 29.01 -3.65 12.57
CA LYS A 734 28.87 -5.10 12.41
C LYS A 734 29.51 -5.80 13.61
N PRO A 735 28.91 -6.89 14.14
CA PRO A 735 29.40 -7.55 15.36
C PRO A 735 30.88 -7.98 15.30
N ASN A 736 31.35 -8.36 14.11
CA ASN A 736 32.72 -8.83 13.91
C ASN A 736 33.70 -7.72 13.49
N ALA A 737 33.25 -6.46 13.38
CA ALA A 737 34.08 -5.35 12.91
C ALA A 737 35.31 -5.13 13.79
N PHE A 738 35.17 -5.29 15.12
CA PHE A 738 36.22 -5.00 16.10
C PHE A 738 37.09 -6.21 16.48
N VAL A 739 36.87 -7.37 15.85
CA VAL A 739 37.72 -8.55 16.10
C VAL A 739 39.11 -8.28 15.50
N PRO A 740 40.21 -8.33 16.29
CA PRO A 740 41.54 -8.10 15.76
C PRO A 740 41.86 -9.03 14.59
N GLN A 741 42.36 -8.48 13.49
CA GLN A 741 42.71 -9.23 12.28
C GLN A 741 44.20 -9.12 11.97
N PRO A 742 44.83 -10.13 11.36
CA PRO A 742 46.22 -10.01 10.93
C PRO A 742 46.39 -8.93 9.87
N LEU A 743 47.52 -8.21 9.90
CA LEU A 743 47.88 -7.18 8.93
C LEU A 743 47.84 -7.75 7.50
N LYS A 744 46.96 -7.20 6.66
CA LYS A 744 46.86 -7.51 5.24
C LYS A 744 46.83 -6.22 4.45
N VAL A 745 47.76 -6.07 3.50
CA VAL A 745 47.93 -4.84 2.70
C VAL A 745 46.66 -4.48 1.93
N SER A 746 45.88 -5.46 1.49
CA SER A 746 44.62 -5.24 0.79
C SER A 746 43.52 -4.64 1.67
N HIS A 747 43.61 -4.75 3.01
CA HIS A 747 42.54 -4.42 3.96
C HIS A 747 43.03 -3.43 5.05
N ILE A 748 43.79 -2.40 4.65
CA ILE A 748 44.32 -1.38 5.59
C ILE A 748 43.31 -0.26 5.85
N GLY A 749 42.41 0.03 4.91
CA GLY A 749 41.49 1.19 4.98
C GLY A 749 40.61 1.16 6.22
N GLY A 750 40.66 2.23 7.04
CA GLY A 750 39.88 2.34 8.29
C GLY A 750 40.45 1.57 9.49
N TYR A 751 41.63 0.95 9.39
CA TYR A 751 42.25 0.20 10.48
C TYR A 751 43.49 0.89 11.06
N MET A 752 43.80 0.60 12.33
CA MET A 752 45.05 0.93 13.04
C MET A 752 45.71 -0.33 13.59
N LEU A 753 47.02 -0.27 13.84
CA LEU A 753 47.75 -1.38 14.44
C LEU A 753 47.43 -1.51 15.94
N LYS A 754 47.11 -2.74 16.37
CA LYS A 754 47.03 -3.16 17.77
C LYS A 754 48.15 -4.15 18.06
N GLY A 755 49.32 -3.64 18.46
CA GLY A 755 50.54 -4.44 18.64
C GLY A 755 51.38 -4.51 17.36
N LYS A 756 52.07 -5.64 17.12
CA LYS A 756 53.02 -5.78 15.99
C LYS A 756 52.37 -6.19 14.66
N ASP A 757 51.46 -7.17 14.70
CA ASP A 757 50.96 -7.82 13.46
C ASP A 757 49.43 -7.86 13.36
N MET A 758 48.71 -7.22 14.29
CA MET A 758 47.25 -7.20 14.32
C MET A 758 46.71 -5.79 14.06
N MET A 759 45.56 -5.73 13.42
CA MET A 759 44.82 -4.52 13.08
C MET A 759 43.45 -4.53 13.73
N VAL A 760 42.98 -3.35 14.14
CA VAL A 760 41.61 -3.09 14.61
C VAL A 760 41.08 -1.82 13.96
N PRO A 761 39.76 -1.64 13.78
CA PRO A 761 39.21 -0.41 13.21
C PRO A 761 39.64 0.82 14.02
N ASN A 762 40.07 1.88 13.33
CA ASN A 762 40.34 3.17 13.95
C ASN A 762 39.06 4.00 13.97
N VAL A 763 38.24 3.80 15.01
CA VAL A 763 36.90 4.40 15.06
C VAL A 763 36.93 5.92 15.06
N GLU A 764 37.87 6.54 15.77
CA GLU A 764 37.99 8.02 15.78
C GLU A 764 38.23 8.57 14.38
N ALA A 765 39.15 7.95 13.62
CA ALA A 765 39.39 8.33 12.24
C ALA A 765 38.19 8.06 11.33
N ILE A 766 37.48 6.93 11.50
CA ILE A 766 36.29 6.63 10.71
C ILE A 766 35.17 7.67 10.98
N LEU A 767 34.97 8.09 12.23
CA LEU A 767 33.99 9.12 12.58
C LEU A 767 34.36 10.49 12.00
N GLU A 768 35.66 10.81 11.96
CA GLU A 768 36.16 12.01 11.28
C GLU A 768 35.92 11.91 9.76
N ASP A 769 36.20 10.75 9.17
CA ASP A 769 35.98 10.48 7.74
C ASP A 769 34.50 10.62 7.35
N PHE A 770 33.56 10.23 8.21
CA PHE A 770 32.12 10.48 7.97
C PHE A 770 31.84 11.97 7.77
N SER A 771 32.48 12.83 8.56
CA SER A 771 32.36 14.29 8.45
C SER A 771 33.09 14.84 7.21
N ILE A 772 34.27 14.30 6.89
CA ILE A 772 35.09 14.71 5.74
C ILE A 772 34.40 14.36 4.41
N LEU A 773 33.93 13.11 4.25
CA LEU A 773 33.21 12.65 3.05
C LEU A 773 31.93 13.45 2.85
N GLY A 774 31.25 13.78 3.96
CA GLY A 774 30.02 14.54 3.97
C GLY A 774 30.22 16.05 3.99
N LYS A 775 31.44 16.56 3.76
CA LYS A 775 31.77 17.98 3.95
C LYS A 775 30.77 18.87 3.22
N GLY A 776 30.11 19.71 4.00
CA GLY A 776 29.05 20.58 3.54
C GLY A 776 27.66 19.99 3.77
N LEU A 777 27.41 18.71 3.51
CA LEU A 777 26.12 18.07 3.79
C LEU A 777 25.94 17.72 5.27
N VAL A 778 26.99 17.24 5.94
CA VAL A 778 26.94 16.80 7.35
C VAL A 778 27.07 17.99 8.28
N GLU A 779 26.16 18.09 9.24
CA GLU A 779 26.16 19.07 10.32
C GLU A 779 26.96 18.57 11.53
N SER A 780 26.70 17.33 11.96
CA SER A 780 27.43 16.72 13.07
C SER A 780 27.39 15.18 13.03
N VAL A 781 28.33 14.55 13.75
CA VAL A 781 28.37 13.09 13.94
C VAL A 781 28.31 12.81 15.43
N GLU A 782 27.23 12.17 15.86
CA GLU A 782 26.95 11.85 17.26
C GLU A 782 27.22 10.37 17.52
N ALA A 783 28.23 10.07 18.32
CA ALA A 783 28.53 8.71 18.74
C ALA A 783 27.74 8.37 20.02
N ARG A 784 26.81 7.41 19.93
CA ARG A 784 25.82 7.11 21.01
C ARG A 784 26.18 5.92 21.88
N SER A 785 27.12 5.10 21.44
CA SER A 785 27.57 3.89 22.11
C SER A 785 29.05 4.02 22.49
N THR A 786 29.56 3.16 23.35
CA THR A 786 31.01 3.03 23.62
C THR A 786 31.46 1.59 23.40
N LYS A 787 30.66 0.79 22.68
CA LYS A 787 30.97 -0.63 22.39
C LYS A 787 32.31 -0.83 21.66
N TRP A 788 32.87 0.24 21.09
CA TRP A 788 34.14 0.26 20.39
C TRP A 788 35.32 0.79 21.21
N THR A 789 35.16 1.13 22.49
CA THR A 789 36.34 1.36 23.35
C THR A 789 37.05 0.02 23.54
N ILE A 790 38.18 -0.16 22.84
CA ILE A 790 38.97 -1.40 22.73
C ILE A 790 40.09 -1.45 23.77
#